data_AF-A0A0B1TBK1-F1
#
_entry.id   AF-A0A0B1TBK1-F1
#
_cell.length_a   1.000
_cell.length_b   1.000
_cell.length_c   1.000
_cell.angle_alpha   90.00
_cell.angle_beta   90.00
_cell.angle_gamma   90.00
#
_symmetry.space_group_name_H-M   'P 1'
#
loop_
_entity.id
_entity.type
_entity.pdbx_description
1 polymer ?
#
loop_
_entity_poly.entity_id
_entity_poly.type
_entity_poly.pdbx_seq_one_letter_code
_entity_poly.pdbx_strand_id
1 'polypeptide(L)'
;MRPKLRLTTCTSCGLQTLKNRNSVNLLQEDLFQHYSAGATNVTYQQHKTGRDERASVLGKYDGFRGCTIWFTGLSGAGKTTIAFGVEKILTQMGIPCCGLDGDNVRHGLCKNLGFSKEERSENIRRVAEVSKLFADQGLVSLASFISPFRADREEARRIHEKDNLPFFEVYVSTSLQECEKRDPKKLYEKARAGEISGFTGIDSAYEPPDGAELIIDTESEGHDVDSCVEAVVKFLNENGIVPDKAMQRWTGPPLRELFVENLEERETLLEQAKTMPKVELGPVEVQWLQVLAEGWATPLPGFMRERQYLQALHFGQLLDLKKKTVFPGEKIIDTESEGHDVDSCVEAVVKFLNENGIVPDKAMQRWTGPPLRELFVENLEERETLLEQAKTMPKVELGPVEVQWLQVLAEGWATPLPGFMRERQYLQALHFGQLLDLKKKTVFPGEKDDGAEDPWPMDEPVNQSIPIVLPITDEQKESLCKDAEVPSRIALTHNDAVLAVLCDGEVFAHRREERVARQFAFSDPRHPAVAQVLSSGPWCLGGDLKVLERVTFHDGLDEFRADAVFVFQLRNPIHNGHALLMKDTREKLLKKYRNPMLLLHPLGGWTKDDDVPLAVRMRQHQAVIAEGVLDPSWTVLSIFPSPMLYAGPTEVQWHARARIAAGVHTYIVGRDPAGIQHPDTGDFLYEPTHGAKVLSMAPGLSHLHILPFRVAAYDKKANKTFQAGKMAFFDPSRKEDFDFISGTRMRGLARSGSTPPDGFMAPSAWKILADYYKSIAKK
;
A
#
# COMPACT_ATOMS: atom_id res chain seq x y z
N MET A 1 16.18 34.50 49.59
CA MET A 1 17.32 33.72 50.15
C MET A 1 17.60 32.56 49.20
N ARG A 2 18.84 32.39 48.73
CA ARG A 2 19.19 31.31 47.79
C ARG A 2 18.97 29.93 48.45
N PRO A 3 18.24 28.98 47.84
CA PRO A 3 18.04 27.68 48.46
C PRO A 3 19.33 26.85 48.35
N LYS A 4 19.84 26.40 49.49
CA LYS A 4 20.97 25.46 49.58
C LYS A 4 20.49 24.07 49.13
N LEU A 5 20.95 23.65 47.96
CA LEU A 5 20.81 22.29 47.47
C LEU A 5 21.76 21.37 48.26
N ARG A 6 21.25 20.25 48.82
CA ARG A 6 22.08 19.17 49.35
C ARG A 6 22.00 17.97 48.42
N LEU A 7 23.16 17.47 48.01
CA LEU A 7 23.32 16.22 47.28
C LEU A 7 23.22 15.05 48.26
N THR A 8 22.41 14.05 47.92
CA THR A 8 22.39 12.76 48.62
C THR A 8 22.73 11.66 47.64
N THR A 9 23.69 10.82 48.03
CA THR A 9 24.24 9.72 47.25
C THR A 9 23.53 8.42 47.61
N CYS A 10 23.08 7.66 46.61
CA CYS A 10 22.51 6.33 46.80
C CYS A 10 23.63 5.33 47.17
N THR A 11 23.52 4.66 48.32
CA THR A 11 24.55 3.73 48.83
C THR A 11 24.63 2.38 48.10
N SER A 12 23.72 2.08 47.16
CA SER A 12 23.79 0.85 46.34
C SER A 12 24.31 1.07 44.91
N CYS A 13 24.26 2.31 44.38
CA CYS A 13 24.69 2.58 42.99
C CYS A 13 25.46 3.89 42.78
N GLY A 14 25.79 4.65 43.83
CA GLY A 14 26.69 5.80 43.76
C GLY A 14 26.14 7.07 43.07
N LEU A 15 24.94 7.03 42.49
CA LEU A 15 24.33 8.20 41.84
C LEU A 15 23.81 9.23 42.85
N GLN A 16 24.15 10.50 42.62
CA GLN A 16 23.68 11.65 43.40
C GLN A 16 22.48 12.31 42.71
N THR A 17 21.41 12.59 43.46
CA THR A 17 20.22 13.31 42.95
C THR A 17 19.85 14.50 43.83
N LEU A 18 19.34 15.55 43.20
CA LEU A 18 18.91 16.82 43.80
C LEU A 18 17.38 16.81 43.98
N LYS A 19 16.89 16.90 45.23
CA LYS A 19 15.46 17.06 45.54
C LYS A 19 15.17 18.44 46.13
N ASN A 20 14.17 19.12 45.58
CA ASN A 20 13.61 20.37 46.11
C ASN A 20 12.44 20.02 47.04
N ARG A 21 12.45 20.48 48.30
CA ARG A 21 11.31 20.35 49.22
C ARG A 21 10.47 21.61 49.10
N ASN A 22 9.23 21.49 48.62
CA ASN A 22 8.14 22.24 49.20
C ASN A 22 6.89 21.36 49.25
N SER A 23 6.30 21.41 50.43
CA SER A 23 5.20 20.65 51.00
C SER A 23 3.85 20.98 50.37
N VAL A 24 3.13 19.94 49.94
CA VAL A 24 1.68 19.96 49.76
C VAL A 24 1.14 18.85 50.65
N ASN A 25 0.58 19.23 51.79
CA ASN A 25 -0.45 18.51 52.54
C ASN A 25 -0.75 19.32 53.81
N LEU A 26 -2.03 19.43 54.15
CA LEU A 26 -2.65 20.35 55.12
C LEU A 26 -3.01 21.70 54.50
N LEU A 27 -4.06 21.68 53.66
CA LEU A 27 -5.04 22.77 53.44
C LEU A 27 -6.15 22.38 52.44
N GLN A 28 -6.26 21.09 52.05
CA GLN A 28 -7.20 20.63 51.02
C GLN A 28 -8.44 19.89 51.57
N GLU A 29 -8.63 19.85 52.90
CA GLU A 29 -9.79 19.20 53.53
C GLU A 29 -11.01 20.13 53.74
N ASP A 30 -10.84 21.46 53.67
CA ASP A 30 -11.91 22.41 54.05
C ASP A 30 -12.77 22.98 52.90
N LEU A 31 -12.71 22.41 51.70
CA LEU A 31 -13.56 22.87 50.57
C LEU A 31 -14.59 21.85 50.07
N PHE A 32 -14.74 20.71 50.76
CA PHE A 32 -15.72 19.68 50.42
C PHE A 32 -17.15 19.93 50.96
N GLN A 33 -17.42 21.07 51.60
CA GLN A 33 -18.63 21.21 52.42
C GLN A 33 -19.91 21.72 51.74
N HIS A 34 -19.96 22.00 50.42
CA HIS A 34 -21.18 22.59 49.85
C HIS A 34 -21.92 21.89 48.69
N TYR A 35 -21.50 20.72 48.19
CA TYR A 35 -22.34 19.96 47.23
C TYR A 35 -22.30 18.43 47.36
N SER A 36 -22.02 17.88 48.53
CA SER A 36 -22.09 16.43 48.77
C SER A 36 -23.45 16.01 49.32
N ALA A 37 -24.46 15.95 48.45
CA ALA A 37 -25.59 15.04 48.62
C ALA A 37 -25.53 13.97 47.51
N GLY A 38 -24.45 13.19 47.49
CA GLY A 38 -24.23 12.08 46.56
C GLY A 38 -23.91 10.79 47.33
N ALA A 39 -24.22 9.64 46.74
CA ALA A 39 -24.08 8.32 47.36
C ALA A 39 -22.69 8.11 47.99
N THR A 40 -22.65 7.89 49.31
CA THR A 40 -21.43 7.76 50.13
C THR A 40 -20.72 6.40 49.98
N ASN A 41 -21.27 5.50 49.16
CA ASN A 41 -20.90 4.09 49.10
C ASN A 41 -20.31 3.70 47.73
N VAL A 42 -19.65 4.63 47.04
CA VAL A 42 -19.14 4.41 45.68
C VAL A 42 -17.62 4.53 45.68
N THR A 43 -16.93 3.51 45.13
CA THR A 43 -15.49 3.51 44.92
C THR A 43 -15.19 3.70 43.43
N TYR A 44 -14.24 4.57 43.11
CA TYR A 44 -13.77 4.74 41.73
C TYR A 44 -12.95 3.51 41.31
N GLN A 45 -13.33 2.90 40.17
CA GLN A 45 -12.62 1.76 39.61
C GLN A 45 -11.60 2.26 38.57
N GLN A 46 -10.31 1.99 38.81
CA GLN A 46 -9.27 2.34 37.84
C GLN A 46 -9.32 1.40 36.63
N HIS A 47 -9.25 1.98 35.44
CA HIS A 47 -9.08 1.21 34.20
C HIS A 47 -7.70 0.54 34.17
N LYS A 48 -7.62 -0.68 33.63
CA LYS A 48 -6.36 -1.40 33.41
C LYS A 48 -5.55 -0.83 32.23
N THR A 49 -6.24 -0.22 31.28
CA THR A 49 -5.69 0.35 30.04
C THR A 49 -5.63 1.87 30.17
N GLY A 50 -4.47 2.45 29.86
CA GLY A 50 -4.25 3.90 29.93
C GLY A 50 -4.91 4.68 28.79
N ARG A 51 -4.92 6.02 28.86
CA ARG A 51 -5.36 6.88 27.75
C ARG A 51 -4.45 6.76 26.53
N ASP A 52 -3.14 6.76 26.73
CA ASP A 52 -2.17 6.67 25.61
C ASP A 52 -2.28 5.30 24.91
N GLU A 53 -2.50 4.22 25.66
CA GLU A 53 -2.73 2.88 25.10
C GLU A 53 -4.04 2.81 24.30
N ARG A 54 -5.13 3.37 24.83
CA ARG A 54 -6.40 3.51 24.09
C ARG A 54 -6.21 4.35 22.82
N ALA A 55 -5.53 5.48 22.91
CA ALA A 55 -5.29 6.38 21.79
C ALA A 55 -4.44 5.73 20.68
N SER A 56 -3.50 4.84 21.03
CA SER A 56 -2.66 4.13 20.05
C SER A 56 -3.42 3.15 19.17
N VAL A 57 -4.63 2.74 19.57
CA VAL A 57 -5.48 1.80 18.82
C VAL A 57 -6.77 2.45 18.30
N LEU A 58 -7.09 3.66 18.74
CA LEU A 58 -8.29 4.40 18.37
C LEU A 58 -8.01 5.38 17.24
N GLY A 59 -8.57 5.10 16.06
CA GLY A 59 -8.41 5.93 14.86
C GLY A 59 -7.24 5.52 13.98
N LYS A 60 -6.93 6.34 12.97
CA LYS A 60 -5.91 6.03 11.95
C LYS A 60 -4.49 6.52 12.29
N TYR A 61 -4.33 7.46 13.22
CA TYR A 61 -3.05 8.14 13.47
C TYR A 61 -2.62 8.04 14.93
N ASP A 62 -1.35 7.71 15.14
CA ASP A 62 -0.72 7.78 16.46
C ASP A 62 -0.69 9.22 16.99
N GLY A 63 -0.90 9.37 18.30
CA GLY A 63 -0.79 10.65 18.99
C GLY A 63 -2.04 11.53 18.97
N PHE A 64 -3.14 11.08 18.37
CA PHE A 64 -4.45 11.72 18.56
C PHE A 64 -4.86 11.69 20.04
N ARG A 65 -5.47 12.79 20.53
CA ARG A 65 -5.90 12.91 21.92
C ARG A 65 -7.37 13.26 21.99
N GLY A 66 -8.11 12.52 22.81
CA GLY A 66 -9.49 12.86 23.11
C GLY A 66 -9.59 14.22 23.81
N CYS A 67 -10.58 15.01 23.41
CA CYS A 67 -10.86 16.34 23.94
C CYS A 67 -12.35 16.68 23.82
N THR A 68 -12.76 17.77 24.45
CA THR A 68 -14.10 18.34 24.26
C THR A 68 -14.01 19.69 23.59
N ILE A 69 -14.75 19.85 22.48
CA ILE A 69 -15.02 21.14 21.85
C ILE A 69 -16.44 21.55 22.22
N TRP A 70 -16.55 22.65 22.94
CA TRP A 70 -17.79 23.15 23.50
C TRP A 70 -18.27 24.38 22.73
N PHE A 71 -19.22 24.20 21.82
CA PHE A 71 -19.82 25.29 21.07
C PHE A 71 -20.92 25.98 21.90
N THR A 72 -20.79 27.28 22.11
CA THR A 72 -21.76 28.15 22.80
C THR A 72 -22.18 29.34 21.93
N GLY A 73 -23.39 29.85 22.13
CA GLY A 73 -23.96 30.93 21.31
C GLY A 73 -25.49 30.91 21.29
N LEU A 74 -26.10 31.98 20.79
CA LEU A 74 -27.56 32.12 20.68
C LEU A 74 -28.21 31.02 19.82
N SER A 75 -29.52 30.77 20.01
CA SER A 75 -30.26 29.91 19.08
C SER A 75 -30.17 30.48 17.66
N GLY A 76 -29.97 29.66 16.64
CA GLY A 76 -29.79 30.15 15.25
C GLY A 76 -28.40 30.71 14.91
N ALA A 77 -27.45 30.74 15.87
CA ALA A 77 -26.08 31.24 15.63
C ALA A 77 -25.25 30.37 14.67
N GLY A 78 -25.60 29.08 14.49
CA GLY A 78 -24.87 28.15 13.59
C GLY A 78 -24.07 27.05 14.27
N LYS A 79 -24.11 26.93 15.61
CA LYS A 79 -23.38 25.91 16.39
C LYS A 79 -23.49 24.49 15.83
N THR A 80 -24.71 23.98 15.65
CA THR A 80 -24.95 22.60 15.19
C THR A 80 -24.44 22.38 13.77
N THR A 81 -24.56 23.39 12.90
CA THR A 81 -24.03 23.36 11.53
C THR A 81 -22.51 23.23 11.53
N ILE A 82 -21.81 24.04 12.33
CA ILE A 82 -20.36 24.00 12.43
C ILE A 82 -19.90 22.69 13.09
N ALA A 83 -20.51 22.30 14.21
CA ALA A 83 -20.14 21.08 14.93
C ALA A 83 -20.25 19.82 14.05
N PHE A 84 -21.34 19.64 13.31
CA PHE A 84 -21.49 18.48 12.41
C PHE A 84 -20.67 18.60 11.13
N GLY A 85 -20.34 19.82 10.68
CA GLY A 85 -19.34 20.04 9.63
C GLY A 85 -17.96 19.57 10.05
N VAL A 86 -17.53 19.93 11.26
CA VAL A 86 -16.27 19.46 11.87
C VAL A 86 -16.30 17.94 12.06
N GLU A 87 -17.39 17.37 12.55
CA GLU A 87 -17.58 15.92 12.70
C GLU A 87 -17.33 15.17 11.39
N LYS A 88 -17.91 15.68 10.29
CA LYS A 88 -17.73 15.10 8.95
C LYS A 88 -16.25 15.10 8.53
N ILE A 89 -15.54 16.20 8.72
CA ILE A 89 -14.13 16.32 8.33
C ILE A 89 -13.23 15.41 9.18
N LEU A 90 -13.39 15.42 10.51
CA LEU A 90 -12.62 14.55 11.40
C LEU A 90 -12.86 13.07 11.07
N THR A 91 -14.10 12.69 10.79
CA THR A 91 -14.44 11.32 10.35
C THR A 91 -13.75 10.96 9.04
N GLN A 92 -13.74 11.85 8.04
CA GLN A 92 -13.05 11.64 6.76
C GLN A 92 -11.52 11.53 6.91
N MET A 93 -10.94 12.26 7.86
CA MET A 93 -9.52 12.14 8.19
C MET A 93 -9.20 10.77 8.80
N GLY A 94 -10.16 10.14 9.49
CA GLY A 94 -9.97 8.91 10.27
C GLY A 94 -9.77 9.17 11.77
N ILE A 95 -10.26 10.32 12.25
CA ILE A 95 -10.22 10.74 13.65
C ILE A 95 -11.58 10.44 14.31
N PRO A 96 -11.62 9.59 15.35
CA PRO A 96 -12.86 9.30 16.07
C PRO A 96 -13.43 10.52 16.78
N CYS A 97 -14.67 10.87 16.47
CA CYS A 97 -15.39 11.99 17.08
C CYS A 97 -16.87 11.65 17.32
N CYS A 98 -17.54 12.43 18.17
CA CYS A 98 -18.96 12.28 18.45
C CYS A 98 -19.63 13.64 18.70
N GLY A 99 -20.65 13.95 17.91
CA GLY A 99 -21.51 15.11 18.09
C GLY A 99 -22.58 14.94 19.17
N LEU A 100 -22.63 15.87 20.12
CA LEU A 100 -23.68 16.00 21.13
C LEU A 100 -24.48 17.28 20.87
N ASP A 101 -25.74 17.15 20.48
CA ASP A 101 -26.62 18.29 20.22
C ASP A 101 -27.71 18.43 21.29
N GLY A 102 -28.08 19.69 21.57
CA GLY A 102 -29.14 20.08 22.50
C GLY A 102 -30.44 19.29 22.35
N ASP A 103 -30.88 19.06 21.14
CA ASP A 103 -32.13 18.35 20.88
C ASP A 103 -31.96 16.84 21.02
N ASN A 104 -30.86 16.29 20.50
CA ASN A 104 -30.57 14.85 20.52
C ASN A 104 -30.46 14.32 21.96
N VAL A 105 -29.74 15.03 22.84
CA VAL A 105 -29.57 14.59 24.24
C VAL A 105 -30.89 14.70 25.02
N ARG A 106 -31.79 15.61 24.64
CA ARG A 106 -33.11 15.78 25.26
C ARG A 106 -34.11 14.68 24.90
N HIS A 107 -33.90 13.94 23.81
CA HIS A 107 -34.71 12.75 23.54
C HIS A 107 -34.34 11.53 24.41
N GLY A 108 -33.14 11.52 24.99
CA GLY A 108 -32.60 10.39 25.77
C GLY A 108 -32.22 10.77 27.20
N LEU A 109 -30.93 11.06 27.40
CA LEU A 109 -30.30 11.30 28.72
C LEU A 109 -30.98 12.43 29.51
N CYS A 110 -31.46 13.46 28.82
CA CYS A 110 -32.04 14.65 29.42
C CYS A 110 -33.56 14.76 29.22
N LYS A 111 -34.24 13.65 28.85
CA LYS A 111 -35.69 13.64 28.59
C LYS A 111 -36.57 14.01 29.77
N ASN A 112 -36.03 13.90 30.98
CA ASN A 112 -36.72 14.24 32.23
C ASN A 112 -36.51 15.69 32.68
N LEU A 113 -35.79 16.50 31.91
CA LEU A 113 -35.48 17.89 32.26
C LEU A 113 -36.33 18.84 31.41
N GLY A 114 -37.06 19.72 32.08
CA GLY A 114 -37.76 20.85 31.47
C GLY A 114 -36.82 22.00 31.07
N PHE A 115 -37.33 23.23 31.20
CA PHE A 115 -36.66 24.46 30.75
C PHE A 115 -36.51 25.51 31.85
N SER A 116 -36.74 25.17 33.13
CA SER A 116 -36.38 26.05 34.25
C SER A 116 -34.87 26.28 34.32
N LYS A 117 -34.43 27.28 35.09
CA LYS A 117 -33.00 27.62 35.22
C LYS A 117 -32.20 26.43 35.80
N GLU A 118 -32.74 25.79 36.82
CA GLU A 118 -32.12 24.65 37.51
C GLU A 118 -32.05 23.43 36.58
N GLU A 119 -33.11 23.16 35.81
CA GLU A 119 -33.13 22.06 34.84
C GLU A 119 -32.20 22.30 33.65
N ARG A 120 -32.03 23.57 33.22
CA ARG A 120 -31.02 23.95 32.21
C ARG A 120 -29.60 23.74 32.73
N SER A 121 -29.34 24.13 33.98
CA SER A 121 -28.04 23.94 34.62
C SER A 121 -27.70 22.45 34.73
N GLU A 122 -28.65 21.61 35.16
CA GLU A 122 -28.50 20.15 35.21
C GLU A 122 -28.33 19.53 33.81
N ASN A 123 -29.00 20.07 32.79
CA ASN A 123 -28.82 19.63 31.41
C ASN A 123 -27.37 19.86 30.94
N ILE A 124 -26.82 21.04 31.18
CA ILE A 124 -25.42 21.36 30.85
C ILE A 124 -24.45 20.50 31.67
N ARG A 125 -24.68 20.32 32.97
CA ARG A 125 -23.86 19.45 33.82
C ARG A 125 -23.81 18.01 33.32
N ARG A 126 -24.95 17.42 32.94
CA ARG A 126 -25.00 16.05 32.38
C ARG A 126 -24.23 15.93 31.07
N VAL A 127 -24.38 16.91 30.19
CA VAL A 127 -23.67 16.96 28.91
C VAL A 127 -22.17 17.09 29.15
N ALA A 128 -21.73 17.92 30.10
CA ALA A 128 -20.33 18.07 30.46
C ALA A 128 -19.71 16.74 30.92
N GLU A 129 -20.40 16.02 31.81
CA GLU A 129 -19.93 14.70 32.29
C GLU A 129 -19.87 13.67 31.15
N VAL A 130 -20.84 13.66 30.23
CA VAL A 130 -20.82 12.75 29.08
C VAL A 130 -19.72 13.11 28.08
N SER A 131 -19.53 14.41 27.81
CA SER A 131 -18.46 14.89 26.92
C SER A 131 -17.09 14.48 27.47
N LYS A 132 -16.91 14.61 28.78
CA LYS A 132 -15.73 14.14 29.51
C LYS A 132 -15.52 12.64 29.34
N LEU A 133 -16.56 11.82 29.44
CA LEU A 133 -16.44 10.37 29.24
C LEU A 133 -15.95 10.05 27.83
N PHE A 134 -16.48 10.71 26.80
CA PHE A 134 -15.99 10.54 25.42
C PHE A 134 -14.54 10.98 25.26
N ALA A 135 -14.17 12.14 25.82
CA ALA A 135 -12.81 12.64 25.79
C ALA A 135 -11.84 11.68 26.50
N ASP A 136 -12.23 11.11 27.65
CA ASP A 136 -11.44 10.12 28.38
C ASP A 136 -11.24 8.82 27.58
N GLN A 137 -12.26 8.39 26.82
CA GLN A 137 -12.14 7.24 25.92
C GLN A 137 -11.27 7.56 24.68
N GLY A 138 -10.82 8.79 24.50
CA GLY A 138 -9.94 9.18 23.41
C GLY A 138 -10.66 9.72 22.18
N LEU A 139 -11.95 10.09 22.26
CA LEU A 139 -12.70 10.70 21.14
C LEU A 139 -12.68 12.24 21.23
N VAL A 140 -12.82 12.92 20.09
CA VAL A 140 -13.21 14.34 20.08
C VAL A 140 -14.71 14.45 20.30
N SER A 141 -15.13 14.96 21.45
CA SER A 141 -16.52 15.27 21.74
C SER A 141 -16.86 16.67 21.24
N LEU A 142 -17.91 16.78 20.42
CA LEU A 142 -18.38 18.03 19.81
C LEU A 142 -19.72 18.42 20.44
N ALA A 143 -19.69 19.22 21.50
CA ALA A 143 -20.88 19.60 22.25
C ALA A 143 -21.49 20.92 21.72
N SER A 144 -22.66 20.85 21.08
CA SER A 144 -23.39 21.98 20.51
C SER A 144 -24.60 22.37 21.36
N PHE A 145 -24.44 23.36 22.26
CA PHE A 145 -25.47 23.78 23.21
C PHE A 145 -25.53 25.30 23.35
N ILE A 146 -26.73 25.86 23.58
CA ILE A 146 -26.85 27.31 23.86
C ILE A 146 -26.00 27.68 25.09
N SER A 147 -26.04 26.85 26.14
CA SER A 147 -25.23 27.00 27.37
C SER A 147 -25.11 28.47 27.83
N PRO A 148 -26.24 29.13 28.15
CA PRO A 148 -26.31 30.59 28.19
C PRO A 148 -25.59 31.23 29.39
N PHE A 149 -25.44 30.50 30.49
CA PHE A 149 -24.85 31.00 31.71
C PHE A 149 -23.36 30.66 31.75
N ARG A 150 -22.53 31.65 32.05
CA ARG A 150 -21.08 31.50 32.14
C ARG A 150 -20.67 30.51 33.22
N ALA A 151 -21.35 30.55 34.37
CA ALA A 151 -21.08 29.65 35.49
C ALA A 151 -21.20 28.16 35.09
N ASP A 152 -22.17 27.81 34.24
CA ASP A 152 -22.35 26.42 33.79
C ASP A 152 -21.24 25.97 32.83
N ARG A 153 -20.74 26.89 31.98
CA ARG A 153 -19.63 26.61 31.06
C ARG A 153 -18.30 26.49 31.79
N GLU A 154 -18.08 27.35 32.80
CA GLU A 154 -16.92 27.25 33.69
C GLU A 154 -16.93 25.94 34.49
N GLU A 155 -18.07 25.49 34.99
CA GLU A 155 -18.15 24.18 35.65
C GLU A 155 -17.91 23.04 34.66
N ALA A 156 -18.43 23.12 33.43
CA ALA A 156 -18.15 22.14 32.39
C ALA A 156 -16.64 22.06 32.08
N ARG A 157 -15.94 23.20 31.99
CA ARG A 157 -14.49 23.28 31.85
C ARG A 157 -13.79 22.63 33.05
N ARG A 158 -14.18 22.99 34.27
CA ARG A 158 -13.59 22.45 35.51
C ARG A 158 -13.71 20.93 35.63
N ILE A 159 -14.83 20.37 35.16
CA ILE A 159 -15.07 18.91 35.12
C ILE A 159 -14.02 18.18 34.27
N HIS A 160 -13.58 18.78 33.16
CA HIS A 160 -12.58 18.23 32.26
C HIS A 160 -11.15 18.45 32.78
N GLU A 161 -10.84 19.68 33.21
CA GLU A 161 -9.52 20.05 33.74
C GLU A 161 -9.13 19.22 34.96
N LYS A 162 -10.08 18.89 35.83
CA LYS A 162 -9.88 18.02 37.00
C LYS A 162 -9.27 16.66 36.63
N ASP A 163 -9.57 16.16 35.43
CA ASP A 163 -9.10 14.88 34.94
C ASP A 163 -8.02 15.04 33.85
N ASN A 164 -7.41 16.23 33.74
CA ASN A 164 -6.40 16.58 32.72
C ASN A 164 -6.88 16.27 31.29
N LEU A 165 -8.13 16.59 30.96
CA LEU A 165 -8.68 16.46 29.61
C LEU A 165 -8.75 17.84 28.95
N PRO A 166 -8.28 18.01 27.69
CA PRO A 166 -8.40 19.27 26.99
C PRO A 166 -9.87 19.66 26.77
N PHE A 167 -10.19 20.92 27.06
CA PHE A 167 -11.51 21.51 26.88
C PHE A 167 -11.34 22.84 26.15
N PHE A 168 -12.03 22.99 25.03
CA PHE A 168 -11.96 24.18 24.19
C PHE A 168 -13.35 24.77 24.03
N GLU A 169 -13.56 25.96 24.56
CA GLU A 169 -14.79 26.72 24.38
C GLU A 169 -14.74 27.50 23.05
N VAL A 170 -15.71 27.20 22.19
CA VAL A 170 -15.88 27.86 20.89
C VAL A 170 -17.10 28.76 20.95
N TYR A 171 -16.88 30.06 20.97
CA TYR A 171 -17.97 31.03 20.94
C TYR A 171 -18.41 31.31 19.50
N VAL A 172 -19.61 30.85 19.16
CA VAL A 172 -20.27 31.17 17.90
C VAL A 172 -21.01 32.49 18.08
N SER A 173 -20.32 33.57 17.72
CA SER A 173 -20.76 34.95 17.87
C SER A 173 -21.67 35.34 16.70
N THR A 174 -22.93 35.62 17.03
CA THR A 174 -23.95 36.12 16.12
C THR A 174 -24.85 37.06 16.92
N SER A 175 -25.20 38.20 16.35
CA SER A 175 -26.18 39.13 16.90
C SER A 175 -27.55 38.46 17.01
N LEU A 176 -28.32 38.91 18.02
CA LEU A 176 -29.69 38.46 18.20
C LEU A 176 -30.56 38.76 16.96
N GLN A 177 -30.36 39.92 16.33
CA GLN A 177 -31.15 40.35 15.16
C GLN A 177 -30.99 39.38 14.00
N GLU A 178 -29.76 38.96 13.70
CA GLU A 178 -29.51 38.01 12.62
C GLU A 178 -29.96 36.59 13.00
N CYS A 179 -29.81 36.17 14.26
CA CYS A 179 -30.38 34.92 14.75
C CYS A 179 -31.91 34.86 14.62
N GLU A 180 -32.62 35.95 14.96
CA GLU A 180 -34.07 36.10 14.77
C GLU A 180 -34.46 36.09 13.29
N LYS A 181 -33.65 36.70 12.42
CA LYS A 181 -33.89 36.69 10.98
C LYS A 181 -33.71 35.30 10.36
N ARG A 182 -32.72 34.51 10.83
CA ARG A 182 -32.46 33.15 10.36
C ARG A 182 -33.53 32.17 10.83
N ASP A 183 -33.96 32.30 12.09
CA ASP A 183 -34.92 31.46 12.85
C ASP A 183 -35.30 30.10 12.23
N PRO A 184 -34.33 29.18 12.06
CA PRO A 184 -34.52 27.96 11.27
C PRO A 184 -35.57 27.01 11.84
N LYS A 185 -35.89 27.15 13.13
CA LYS A 185 -36.85 26.32 13.87
C LYS A 185 -38.12 27.08 14.27
N LYS A 186 -38.27 28.34 13.83
CA LYS A 186 -39.37 29.24 14.19
C LYS A 186 -39.54 29.41 15.70
N LEU A 187 -38.44 29.40 16.46
CA LEU A 187 -38.45 29.50 17.91
C LEU A 187 -38.49 30.95 18.38
N TYR A 188 -37.84 31.87 17.66
CA TYR A 188 -37.91 33.29 17.97
C TYR A 188 -39.29 33.86 17.68
N GLU A 189 -39.91 33.45 16.56
CA GLU A 189 -41.30 33.80 16.23
C GLU A 189 -42.26 33.42 17.37
N LYS A 190 -42.16 32.18 17.87
CA LYS A 190 -42.97 31.68 18.99
C LYS A 190 -42.67 32.36 20.33
N ALA A 191 -41.40 32.65 20.60
CA ALA A 191 -41.02 33.38 21.81
C ALA A 191 -41.58 34.81 21.81
N ARG A 192 -41.49 35.52 20.67
CA ARG A 192 -42.08 36.86 20.50
C ARG A 192 -43.60 36.85 20.60
N ALA A 193 -44.26 35.76 20.20
CA ALA A 193 -45.70 35.54 20.36
C ALA A 193 -46.12 35.16 21.81
N GLY A 194 -45.17 34.96 22.72
CA GLY A 194 -45.42 34.57 24.11
C GLY A 194 -45.75 33.08 24.30
N GLU A 195 -45.58 32.26 23.26
CA GLU A 195 -45.82 30.81 23.32
C GLU A 195 -44.69 30.04 24.02
N ILE A 196 -43.48 30.62 24.04
CA ILE A 196 -42.29 30.06 24.70
C ILE A 196 -41.77 31.08 25.71
N SER A 197 -41.84 30.76 27.00
CA SER A 197 -41.33 31.62 28.06
C SER A 197 -39.87 31.32 28.43
N GLY A 198 -39.13 32.36 28.83
CA GLY A 198 -37.73 32.22 29.28
C GLY A 198 -36.75 31.86 28.15
N PHE A 199 -37.04 32.25 26.91
CA PHE A 199 -36.18 31.97 25.77
C PHE A 199 -34.90 32.84 25.82
N THR A 200 -33.74 32.21 25.68
CA THR A 200 -32.44 32.90 25.72
C THR A 200 -32.33 33.91 24.58
N GLY A 201 -31.99 35.16 24.91
CA GLY A 201 -31.92 36.28 23.98
C GLY A 201 -33.18 37.15 23.97
N ILE A 202 -34.32 36.65 24.48
CA ILE A 202 -35.60 37.39 24.54
C ILE A 202 -35.95 37.70 26.00
N ASP A 203 -36.37 36.68 26.76
CA ASP A 203 -36.83 36.79 28.15
C ASP A 203 -35.81 36.24 29.16
N SER A 204 -34.70 35.68 28.67
CA SER A 204 -33.59 35.16 29.47
C SER A 204 -32.27 35.63 28.87
N ALA A 205 -31.32 36.04 29.72
CA ALA A 205 -30.03 36.55 29.25
C ALA A 205 -29.13 35.45 28.65
N TYR A 206 -28.32 35.84 27.67
CA TYR A 206 -27.14 35.08 27.24
C TYR A 206 -25.91 35.83 27.77
N GLU A 207 -24.99 35.13 28.43
CA GLU A 207 -23.75 35.68 28.97
C GLU A 207 -22.59 35.26 28.06
N PRO A 208 -22.06 36.14 27.19
CA PRO A 208 -20.92 35.81 26.35
C PRO A 208 -19.71 35.37 27.19
N PRO A 209 -18.86 34.45 26.68
CA PRO A 209 -17.64 34.07 27.35
C PRO A 209 -16.59 35.19 27.31
N ASP A 210 -15.85 35.38 28.40
CA ASP A 210 -14.78 36.40 28.48
C ASP A 210 -13.43 35.89 27.94
N GLY A 211 -13.27 34.58 27.76
CA GLY A 211 -12.00 33.93 27.42
C GLY A 211 -12.16 32.64 26.63
N ALA A 212 -13.07 32.61 25.65
CA ALA A 212 -13.20 31.48 24.75
C ALA A 212 -11.90 31.24 23.96
N GLU A 213 -11.48 29.97 23.81
CA GLU A 213 -10.28 29.62 23.07
C GLU A 213 -10.39 29.91 21.56
N LEU A 214 -11.61 29.89 21.02
CA LEU A 214 -11.89 30.27 19.63
C LEU A 214 -13.20 31.05 19.55
N ILE A 215 -13.18 32.16 18.81
CA ILE A 215 -14.38 32.95 18.51
C ILE A 215 -14.65 32.85 17.01
N ILE A 216 -15.85 32.43 16.64
CA ILE A 216 -16.33 32.35 15.27
C ILE A 216 -17.42 33.40 15.10
N ASP A 217 -17.11 34.47 14.37
CA ASP A 217 -18.11 35.41 13.88
C ASP A 217 -18.79 34.81 12.65
N THR A 218 -20.12 34.76 12.66
CA THR A 218 -20.93 34.21 11.55
C THR A 218 -21.69 35.28 10.77
N GLU A 219 -21.42 36.56 11.03
CA GLU A 219 -22.04 37.70 10.34
C GLU A 219 -21.07 38.41 9.39
N SER A 220 -19.76 38.33 9.67
CA SER A 220 -18.73 38.98 8.87
C SER A 220 -18.62 38.40 7.45
N GLU A 221 -18.34 39.25 6.46
CA GLU A 221 -18.08 38.83 5.08
C GLU A 221 -16.89 37.85 5.02
N GLY A 222 -17.06 36.71 4.34
CA GLY A 222 -16.05 35.64 4.25
C GLY A 222 -16.18 34.50 5.26
N HIS A 223 -17.18 34.54 6.16
CA HIS A 223 -17.46 33.47 7.13
C HIS A 223 -18.61 32.55 6.68
N ASP A 224 -18.44 31.88 5.54
CA ASP A 224 -19.33 30.78 5.19
C ASP A 224 -19.11 29.55 6.10
N VAL A 225 -19.99 28.55 5.98
CA VAL A 225 -19.94 27.35 6.83
C VAL A 225 -18.60 26.63 6.71
N ASP A 226 -18.06 26.51 5.49
CA ASP A 226 -16.82 25.79 5.24
C ASP A 226 -15.63 26.50 5.88
N SER A 227 -15.56 27.83 5.77
CA SER A 227 -14.52 28.66 6.41
C SER A 227 -14.57 28.58 7.94
N CYS A 228 -15.78 28.55 8.52
CA CYS A 228 -15.96 28.39 9.96
C CYS A 228 -15.51 27.01 10.44
N VAL A 229 -15.83 25.95 9.68
CA VAL A 229 -15.40 24.58 9.96
C VAL A 229 -13.88 24.45 9.84
N GLU A 230 -13.29 25.03 8.80
CA GLU A 230 -11.83 25.07 8.60
C GLU A 230 -11.10 25.73 9.77
N ALA A 231 -11.61 26.86 10.27
CA ALA A 231 -11.04 27.55 11.42
C ALA A 231 -10.98 26.65 12.66
N VAL A 232 -12.03 25.86 12.95
CA VAL A 232 -12.03 24.92 14.07
C VAL A 232 -11.03 23.79 13.83
N VAL A 233 -11.01 23.20 12.65
CA VAL A 233 -10.10 22.07 12.33
C VAL A 233 -8.63 22.50 12.41
N LYS A 234 -8.31 23.70 11.89
CA LYS A 234 -6.97 24.29 12.01
C LYS A 234 -6.59 24.56 13.46
N PHE A 235 -7.50 25.15 14.25
CA PHE A 235 -7.29 25.36 15.67
C PHE A 235 -6.97 24.05 16.41
N LEU A 236 -7.64 22.94 16.07
CA LEU A 236 -7.34 21.63 16.66
C LEU A 236 -5.98 21.09 16.27
N ASN A 237 -5.50 21.36 15.05
CA ASN A 237 -4.15 20.98 14.64
C ASN A 237 -3.08 21.80 15.38
N GLU A 238 -3.25 23.12 15.48
CA GLU A 238 -2.33 24.01 16.20
C GLU A 238 -2.19 23.65 17.68
N ASN A 239 -3.25 23.10 18.29
CA ASN A 239 -3.26 22.62 19.67
C ASN A 239 -2.85 21.14 19.81
N GLY A 240 -2.37 20.49 18.75
CA GLY A 240 -1.87 19.12 18.77
C GLY A 240 -2.94 18.05 19.01
N ILE A 241 -4.22 18.37 18.82
CA ILE A 241 -5.32 17.40 18.86
C ILE A 241 -5.37 16.64 17.54
N VAL A 242 -5.38 17.36 16.41
CA VAL A 242 -5.35 16.76 15.07
C VAL A 242 -3.89 16.67 14.61
N PRO A 243 -3.31 15.48 14.42
CA PRO A 243 -1.91 15.36 13.99
C PRO A 243 -1.67 15.91 12.58
N ASP A 244 -0.46 16.38 12.28
CA ASP A 244 -0.11 16.93 10.95
C ASP A 244 -0.35 15.95 9.82
N LYS A 245 -0.09 14.65 10.04
CA LYS A 245 -0.40 13.59 9.06
C LYS A 245 -1.89 13.50 8.74
N ALA A 246 -2.75 13.77 9.72
CA ALA A 246 -4.20 13.79 9.51
C ALA A 246 -4.63 15.04 8.74
N MET A 247 -4.04 16.21 9.07
CA MET A 247 -4.28 17.45 8.32
C MET A 247 -3.87 17.33 6.85
N GLN A 248 -2.71 16.74 6.56
CA GLN A 248 -2.23 16.52 5.19
C GLN A 248 -3.19 15.70 4.33
N ARG A 249 -4.00 14.82 4.94
CA ARG A 249 -5.02 14.07 4.21
C ARG A 249 -6.16 14.96 3.71
N TRP A 250 -6.45 16.05 4.43
CA TRP A 250 -7.51 16.99 4.11
C TRP A 250 -7.02 18.16 3.26
N THR A 251 -5.89 18.76 3.62
CA THR A 251 -5.31 19.93 2.93
C THR A 251 -4.41 19.57 1.75
N GLY A 252 -4.03 18.29 1.61
CA GLY A 252 -2.93 17.87 0.75
C GLY A 252 -1.56 18.14 1.39
N PRO A 253 -0.46 17.69 0.76
CA PRO A 253 0.89 18.00 1.23
C PRO A 253 1.13 19.52 1.15
N PRO A 254 1.77 20.13 2.17
CA PRO A 254 2.03 21.58 2.16
C PRO A 254 2.89 21.95 0.96
N LEU A 255 2.51 23.03 0.26
CA LEU A 255 3.32 23.59 -0.82
C LEU A 255 4.72 23.91 -0.28
N ARG A 256 5.76 23.36 -0.91
CA ARG A 256 7.13 23.57 -0.47
C ARG A 256 7.94 24.26 -1.55
N GLU A 257 8.17 25.54 -1.36
CA GLU A 257 9.08 26.32 -2.17
C GLU A 257 10.55 25.96 -1.86
N LEU A 258 11.43 26.10 -2.86
CA LEU A 258 12.87 25.82 -2.74
C LEU A 258 13.71 27.11 -2.74
N PHE A 259 13.08 28.27 -2.55
CA PHE A 259 13.79 29.53 -2.38
C PHE A 259 14.60 29.54 -1.08
N VAL A 260 15.82 30.06 -1.13
CA VAL A 260 16.63 30.30 0.07
C VAL A 260 16.19 31.64 0.67
N GLU A 261 15.38 31.58 1.72
CA GLU A 261 14.83 32.78 2.38
C GLU A 261 15.89 33.53 3.21
N ASN A 262 16.82 32.80 3.82
CA ASN A 262 17.86 33.38 4.65
C ASN A 262 18.95 34.05 3.78
N LEU A 263 19.14 35.36 3.95
CA LEU A 263 20.10 36.15 3.18
C LEU A 263 21.56 35.71 3.38
N GLU A 264 21.95 35.35 4.60
CA GLU A 264 23.31 34.89 4.93
C GLU A 264 23.62 33.52 4.30
N GLU A 265 22.64 32.61 4.32
CA GLU A 265 22.73 31.32 3.66
C GLU A 265 22.84 31.49 2.14
N ARG A 266 22.04 32.40 1.56
CA ARG A 266 22.08 32.73 0.13
C ARG A 266 23.45 33.27 -0.30
N GLU A 267 24.02 34.21 0.44
CA GLU A 267 25.36 34.75 0.16
C GLU A 267 26.44 33.66 0.23
N THR A 268 26.36 32.80 1.25
CA THR A 268 27.27 31.66 1.42
C THR A 268 27.19 30.70 0.22
N LEU A 269 25.99 30.34 -0.22
CA LEU A 269 25.77 29.48 -1.38
C LEU A 269 26.27 30.11 -2.68
N LEU A 270 26.08 31.42 -2.86
CA LEU A 270 26.58 32.15 -4.03
C LEU A 270 28.12 32.15 -4.08
N GLU A 271 28.80 32.28 -2.94
CA GLU A 271 30.26 32.20 -2.88
C GLU A 271 30.76 30.78 -3.20
N GLN A 272 30.13 29.76 -2.61
CA GLN A 272 30.44 28.36 -2.90
C GLN A 272 30.25 28.03 -4.39
N ALA A 273 29.15 28.50 -5.00
CA ALA A 273 28.80 28.26 -6.40
C ALA A 273 29.85 28.81 -7.40
N LYS A 274 30.70 29.76 -7.01
CA LYS A 274 31.79 30.25 -7.87
C LYS A 274 32.82 29.17 -8.19
N THR A 275 33.03 28.23 -7.27
CA THR A 275 34.06 27.18 -7.36
C THR A 275 33.51 25.81 -7.74
N MET A 276 32.19 25.65 -7.73
CA MET A 276 31.52 24.40 -8.05
C MET A 276 31.50 24.12 -9.56
N PRO A 277 31.43 22.83 -9.96
CA PRO A 277 31.08 22.46 -11.33
C PRO A 277 29.73 23.08 -11.73
N LYS A 278 29.64 23.58 -12.96
CA LYS A 278 28.45 24.27 -13.48
C LYS A 278 27.81 23.48 -14.61
N VAL A 279 26.50 23.49 -14.64
CA VAL A 279 25.68 22.97 -15.74
C VAL A 279 24.87 24.15 -16.26
N GLU A 280 24.96 24.41 -17.57
CA GLU A 280 24.15 25.45 -18.22
C GLU A 280 22.76 24.89 -18.50
N LEU A 281 21.72 25.58 -18.02
CA LEU A 281 20.33 25.20 -18.23
C LEU A 281 19.78 25.88 -19.48
N GLY A 282 19.11 25.12 -20.35
CA GLY A 282 18.36 25.68 -21.46
C GLY A 282 17.03 26.29 -21.00
N PRO A 283 16.28 26.92 -21.91
CA PRO A 283 15.01 27.57 -21.58
C PRO A 283 13.99 26.64 -20.92
N VAL A 284 13.93 25.37 -21.33
CA VAL A 284 13.01 24.38 -20.77
C VAL A 284 13.43 23.94 -19.38
N GLU A 285 14.73 23.71 -19.14
CA GLU A 285 15.23 23.35 -17.82
C GLU A 285 15.06 24.49 -16.82
N VAL A 286 15.18 25.74 -17.25
CA VAL A 286 14.86 26.91 -16.40
C VAL A 286 13.38 26.95 -16.02
N GLN A 287 12.48 26.59 -16.94
CA GLN A 287 11.04 26.45 -16.61
C GLN A 287 10.79 25.32 -15.61
N TRP A 288 11.46 24.17 -15.76
CA TRP A 288 11.38 23.10 -14.76
C TRP A 288 11.96 23.51 -13.40
N LEU A 289 13.05 24.28 -13.39
CA LEU A 289 13.60 24.84 -12.18
C LEU A 289 12.61 25.79 -11.49
N GLN A 290 11.87 26.61 -12.26
CA GLN A 290 10.81 27.45 -11.72
C GLN A 290 9.68 26.61 -11.11
N VAL A 291 9.18 25.61 -11.83
CA VAL A 291 8.15 24.66 -11.35
C VAL A 291 8.58 24.02 -10.02
N LEU A 292 9.86 23.63 -9.90
CA LEU A 292 10.42 23.10 -8.66
C LEU A 292 10.54 24.17 -7.57
N ALA A 293 11.07 25.35 -7.90
CA ALA A 293 11.35 26.41 -6.94
C ALA A 293 10.09 26.99 -6.29
N GLU A 294 9.01 27.14 -7.05
CA GLU A 294 7.71 27.62 -6.59
C GLU A 294 6.85 26.49 -5.95
N GLY A 295 7.40 25.27 -5.84
CA GLY A 295 6.75 24.17 -5.13
C GLY A 295 5.65 23.44 -5.92
N TRP A 296 5.41 23.74 -7.20
CA TRP A 296 4.41 23.07 -8.03
C TRP A 296 4.62 21.54 -8.15
N ALA A 297 5.86 21.09 -7.98
CA ALA A 297 6.23 19.68 -7.99
C ALA A 297 6.49 19.10 -6.59
N THR A 298 5.93 19.71 -5.54
CA THR A 298 5.96 19.18 -4.17
C THR A 298 5.50 17.71 -4.16
N PRO A 299 6.23 16.78 -3.52
CA PRO A 299 7.28 17.01 -2.52
C PRO A 299 8.72 16.97 -3.06
N LEU A 300 8.96 17.16 -4.36
CA LEU A 300 10.31 17.10 -4.92
C LEU A 300 11.20 18.25 -4.39
N PRO A 301 12.38 17.94 -3.82
CA PRO A 301 13.32 18.95 -3.32
C PRO A 301 14.24 19.52 -4.42
N GLY A 302 13.97 19.20 -5.69
CA GLY A 302 14.79 19.53 -6.84
C GLY A 302 14.58 18.52 -7.97
N PHE A 303 15.43 18.57 -9.01
CA PHE A 303 15.37 17.60 -10.10
C PHE A 303 15.46 16.16 -9.58
N MET A 304 14.65 15.27 -10.17
CA MET A 304 14.55 13.88 -9.75
C MET A 304 15.92 13.20 -9.74
N ARG A 305 16.21 12.45 -8.68
CA ARG A 305 17.30 11.46 -8.71
C ARG A 305 16.77 10.18 -9.32
N GLU A 306 17.67 9.23 -9.59
CA GLU A 306 17.34 7.96 -10.24
C GLU A 306 16.14 7.24 -9.58
N ARG A 307 16.05 7.23 -8.24
CA ARG A 307 14.92 6.63 -7.53
C ARG A 307 13.59 7.28 -7.89
N GLN A 308 13.49 8.61 -7.81
CA GLN A 308 12.26 9.34 -8.15
C GLN A 308 11.92 9.17 -9.63
N TYR A 309 12.92 9.22 -10.50
CA TYR A 309 12.75 9.04 -11.93
C TYR A 309 12.18 7.65 -12.27
N LEU A 310 12.74 6.59 -11.69
CA LEU A 310 12.25 5.23 -11.88
C LEU A 310 10.84 5.02 -11.31
N GLN A 311 10.51 5.65 -10.18
CA GLN A 311 9.15 5.61 -9.64
C GLN A 311 8.14 6.29 -10.58
N ALA A 312 8.50 7.48 -11.11
CA ALA A 312 7.68 8.19 -12.07
C ALA A 312 7.47 7.38 -13.36
N LEU A 313 8.51 6.71 -13.86
CA LEU A 313 8.42 5.88 -15.06
C LEU A 313 7.58 4.61 -14.88
N HIS A 314 7.76 3.88 -13.77
CA HIS A 314 7.17 2.55 -13.60
C HIS A 314 5.85 2.53 -12.82
N PHE A 315 5.56 3.57 -12.03
CA PHE A 315 4.36 3.62 -11.18
C PHE A 315 3.49 4.85 -11.45
N GLY A 316 3.98 5.81 -12.24
CA GLY A 316 3.26 7.06 -12.50
C GLY A 316 3.11 7.96 -11.26
N GLN A 317 3.85 7.69 -10.17
CA GLN A 317 3.73 8.37 -8.89
C GLN A 317 5.04 8.33 -8.10
N LEU A 318 5.18 9.22 -7.12
CA LEU A 318 6.26 9.19 -6.13
C LEU A 318 5.76 8.49 -4.86
N LEU A 319 6.37 7.35 -4.53
CA LEU A 319 6.06 6.55 -3.35
C LEU A 319 6.89 6.97 -2.13
N ASP A 320 8.16 7.34 -2.36
CA ASP A 320 9.03 7.88 -1.33
C ASP A 320 10.19 8.70 -1.90
N LEU A 321 10.83 9.45 -1.01
CA LEU A 321 12.01 10.26 -1.31
C LEU A 321 13.30 9.67 -0.71
N LYS A 322 13.33 8.42 -0.21
CA LYS A 322 14.38 7.90 0.70
C LYS A 322 15.77 7.82 0.03
N LYS A 323 16.49 8.93 0.16
CA LYS A 323 17.86 9.12 0.67
C LYS A 323 17.90 10.57 1.14
N LYS A 324 18.03 10.80 2.46
CA LYS A 324 18.00 12.11 3.17
C LYS A 324 18.19 13.31 2.23
N THR A 325 17.08 13.90 1.81
CA THR A 325 17.06 15.22 1.16
C THR A 325 16.96 16.24 2.27
N VAL A 326 18.09 16.90 2.53
CA VAL A 326 18.16 18.01 3.48
C VAL A 326 17.67 19.24 2.73
N PHE A 327 16.73 19.94 3.34
CA PHE A 327 16.23 21.21 2.82
C PHE A 327 17.06 22.37 3.38
N PRO A 328 17.19 23.48 2.64
CA PRO A 328 17.80 24.70 3.18
C PRO A 328 17.20 25.03 4.55
N GLY A 329 18.04 25.19 5.58
CA GLY A 329 17.61 25.47 6.96
C GLY A 329 17.26 24.30 7.90
N GLU A 330 17.16 23.04 7.46
CA GLU A 330 16.82 21.91 8.35
C GLU A 330 18.04 21.33 9.12
N LYS A 331 17.92 21.14 10.44
CA LYS A 331 18.89 20.41 11.27
C LYS A 331 18.67 18.90 11.19
N ILE A 332 19.76 18.16 10.98
CA ILE A 332 19.78 16.70 10.91
C ILE A 332 19.55 16.11 12.31
N ILE A 333 18.45 15.39 12.51
CA ILE A 333 18.29 14.45 13.64
C ILE A 333 18.42 13.04 13.07
N ASP A 334 19.44 12.32 13.50
CA ASP A 334 19.66 10.93 13.14
C ASP A 334 18.75 10.04 14.00
N THR A 335 17.78 9.38 13.36
CA THR A 335 17.04 8.26 13.94
C THR A 335 17.13 7.07 13.01
N GLU A 336 18.31 6.46 12.95
CA GLU A 336 18.41 5.04 12.58
C GLU A 336 18.07 4.22 13.83
N SER A 337 16.81 3.82 13.98
CA SER A 337 16.43 2.77 14.92
C SER A 337 16.39 1.44 14.17
N GLU A 338 17.28 0.55 14.58
CA GLU A 338 17.35 -0.87 14.21
C GLU A 338 15.98 -1.53 14.39
N GLY A 339 15.46 -2.14 13.32
CA GLY A 339 14.25 -2.96 13.38
C GLY A 339 14.57 -4.29 14.05
N HIS A 340 14.19 -4.42 15.33
CA HIS A 340 14.21 -5.69 16.05
C HIS A 340 13.03 -6.58 15.69
N ASP A 341 13.36 -7.86 15.64
CA ASP A 341 12.58 -9.08 15.37
C ASP A 341 11.48 -9.33 16.42
N VAL A 342 10.22 -9.10 16.05
CA VAL A 342 9.03 -9.41 16.88
C VAL A 342 8.00 -10.29 16.12
N ASP A 343 8.17 -10.50 14.82
CA ASP A 343 7.11 -11.02 13.93
C ASP A 343 6.75 -12.50 14.17
N SER A 344 7.71 -13.35 14.51
CA SER A 344 7.47 -14.80 14.69
C SER A 344 6.68 -15.13 15.97
N CYS A 345 6.78 -14.31 17.01
CA CYS A 345 6.00 -14.49 18.24
C CYS A 345 4.62 -13.85 18.13
N VAL A 346 4.53 -12.73 17.41
CA VAL A 346 3.26 -12.06 17.08
C VAL A 346 2.37 -12.96 16.24
N GLU A 347 2.93 -13.69 15.26
CA GLU A 347 2.20 -14.65 14.42
C GLU A 347 1.46 -15.74 15.23
N ALA A 348 2.14 -16.35 16.20
CA ALA A 348 1.54 -17.37 17.05
C ALA A 348 0.44 -16.80 17.97
N VAL A 349 0.64 -15.58 18.48
CA VAL A 349 -0.34 -14.89 19.33
C VAL A 349 -1.54 -14.42 18.50
N VAL A 350 -1.32 -13.81 17.34
CA VAL A 350 -2.38 -13.32 16.44
C VAL A 350 -3.23 -14.48 15.91
N LYS A 351 -2.62 -15.61 15.56
CA LYS A 351 -3.34 -16.84 15.19
C LYS A 351 -4.17 -17.38 16.35
N PHE A 352 -3.60 -17.46 17.56
CA PHE A 352 -4.34 -17.85 18.76
C PHE A 352 -5.52 -16.90 19.03
N LEU A 353 -5.33 -15.59 18.85
CA LEU A 353 -6.38 -14.60 19.05
C LEU A 353 -7.49 -14.71 17.98
N ASN A 354 -7.18 -15.05 16.74
CA ASN A 354 -8.20 -15.33 15.72
C ASN A 354 -8.98 -16.62 15.99
N GLU A 355 -8.27 -17.70 16.34
CA GLU A 355 -8.91 -18.99 16.69
C GLU A 355 -9.84 -18.88 17.90
N ASN A 356 -9.65 -17.86 18.75
CA ASN A 356 -10.50 -17.54 19.89
C ASN A 356 -11.49 -16.38 19.63
N GLY A 357 -11.63 -15.92 18.38
CA GLY A 357 -12.59 -14.89 17.96
C GLY A 357 -12.29 -13.47 18.45
N ILE A 358 -11.06 -13.21 18.92
CA ILE A 358 -10.61 -11.90 19.43
C ILE A 358 -10.12 -11.02 18.28
N VAL A 359 -9.44 -11.60 17.27
CA VAL A 359 -9.09 -10.91 16.02
C VAL A 359 -10.10 -11.31 14.94
N PRO A 360 -10.90 -10.38 14.39
CA PRO A 360 -11.86 -10.69 13.33
C PRO A 360 -11.16 -11.24 12.08
N ASP A 361 -11.83 -12.14 11.35
CA ASP A 361 -11.26 -12.77 10.14
C ASP A 361 -10.82 -11.75 9.08
N LYS A 362 -11.53 -10.60 8.98
CA LYS A 362 -11.14 -9.48 8.11
C LYS A 362 -9.77 -8.88 8.47
N ALA A 363 -9.43 -8.82 9.76
CA ALA A 363 -8.13 -8.33 10.21
C ALA A 363 -7.02 -9.36 9.96
N MET A 364 -7.32 -10.66 10.06
CA MET A 364 -6.38 -11.73 9.67
C MET A 364 -6.11 -11.75 8.16
N GLN A 365 -7.13 -11.56 7.33
CA GLN A 365 -6.99 -11.56 5.87
C GLN A 365 -6.11 -10.42 5.35
N ARG A 366 -6.09 -9.27 6.03
CA ARG A 366 -5.13 -8.18 5.72
C ARG A 366 -3.68 -8.57 5.97
N TRP A 367 -3.44 -9.54 6.85
CA TRP A 367 -2.11 -9.96 7.27
C TRP A 367 -1.58 -11.15 6.45
N THR A 368 -2.45 -12.06 5.99
CA THR A 368 -2.08 -13.24 5.18
C THR A 368 -2.05 -13.00 3.67
N GLY A 369 -2.45 -11.82 3.19
CA GLY A 369 -2.62 -11.53 1.76
C GLY A 369 -3.91 -12.12 1.16
N PRO A 370 -4.26 -11.79 -0.09
CA PRO A 370 -5.47 -12.31 -0.73
C PRO A 370 -5.41 -13.84 -0.85
N PRO A 371 -6.52 -14.57 -0.59
CA PRO A 371 -6.57 -16.00 -0.86
C PRO A 371 -6.38 -16.25 -2.35
N LEU A 372 -5.65 -17.31 -2.71
CA LEU A 372 -5.56 -17.77 -4.09
C LEU A 372 -6.97 -18.02 -4.63
N ARG A 373 -7.34 -17.36 -5.72
CA ARG A 373 -8.65 -17.56 -6.37
C ARG A 373 -8.43 -18.22 -7.73
N GLU A 374 -8.66 -19.53 -7.78
CA GLU A 374 -8.70 -20.30 -9.02
C GLU A 374 -9.99 -19.98 -9.81
N LEU A 375 -9.96 -20.15 -11.13
CA LEU A 375 -11.09 -19.91 -12.04
C LEU A 375 -11.67 -21.21 -12.63
N PHE A 376 -11.40 -22.35 -12.02
CA PHE A 376 -11.95 -23.63 -12.44
C PHE A 376 -13.39 -23.82 -11.97
N VAL A 377 -14.23 -24.39 -12.83
CA VAL A 377 -15.58 -24.86 -12.46
C VAL A 377 -15.45 -26.20 -11.75
N GLU A 378 -15.54 -26.20 -10.42
CA GLU A 378 -15.42 -27.43 -9.61
C GLU A 378 -16.66 -28.32 -9.68
N ASN A 379 -17.85 -27.73 -9.86
CA ASN A 379 -19.11 -28.47 -9.94
C ASN A 379 -19.25 -29.18 -11.31
N LEU A 380 -19.31 -30.52 -11.29
CA LEU A 380 -19.41 -31.33 -12.50
C LEU A 380 -20.70 -31.09 -13.29
N GLU A 381 -21.84 -30.91 -12.63
CA GLU A 381 -23.14 -30.65 -13.28
C GLU A 381 -23.16 -29.27 -13.95
N GLU A 382 -22.57 -28.26 -13.29
CA GLU A 382 -22.39 -26.93 -13.88
C GLU A 382 -21.47 -27.00 -15.11
N ARG A 383 -20.36 -27.75 -15.01
CA ARG A 383 -19.42 -27.95 -16.13
C ARG A 383 -20.08 -28.63 -17.32
N GLU A 384 -20.80 -29.73 -17.11
CA GLU A 384 -21.53 -30.43 -18.19
C GLU A 384 -22.58 -29.52 -18.85
N THR A 385 -23.29 -28.74 -18.04
CA THR A 385 -24.26 -27.75 -18.52
C THR A 385 -23.58 -26.68 -19.39
N LEU A 386 -22.44 -26.15 -18.94
CA LEU A 386 -21.68 -25.15 -19.70
C LEU A 386 -21.12 -25.72 -21.01
N LEU A 387 -20.65 -26.97 -21.01
CA LEU A 387 -20.19 -27.66 -22.22
C LEU A 387 -21.31 -27.85 -23.24
N GLU A 388 -22.52 -28.21 -22.79
CA GLU A 388 -23.67 -28.33 -23.69
C GLU A 388 -24.07 -26.98 -24.27
N GLN A 389 -24.13 -25.95 -23.42
CA GLN A 389 -24.43 -24.58 -23.85
C GLN A 389 -23.37 -24.04 -24.81
N ALA A 390 -22.09 -24.37 -24.62
CA ALA A 390 -20.98 -23.90 -25.46
C ALA A 390 -21.09 -24.33 -26.93
N LYS A 391 -21.90 -25.35 -27.24
CA LYS A 391 -22.18 -25.76 -28.64
C LYS A 391 -22.89 -24.67 -29.44
N THR A 392 -23.71 -23.84 -28.80
CA THR A 392 -24.50 -22.77 -29.44
C THR A 392 -23.97 -21.37 -29.15
N MET A 393 -23.00 -21.23 -28.23
CA MET A 393 -22.34 -19.96 -27.94
C MET A 393 -21.50 -19.46 -29.13
N PRO A 394 -21.35 -18.13 -29.30
CA PRO A 394 -20.27 -17.55 -30.08
C PRO A 394 -18.92 -18.08 -29.59
N LYS A 395 -17.99 -18.34 -30.51
CA LYS A 395 -16.70 -18.97 -30.22
C LYS A 395 -15.54 -18.05 -30.57
N VAL A 396 -14.50 -18.07 -29.74
CA VAL A 396 -13.21 -17.45 -30.01
C VAL A 396 -12.12 -18.52 -29.89
N GLU A 397 -11.42 -18.78 -30.99
CA GLU A 397 -10.29 -19.71 -31.02
C GLU A 397 -9.04 -19.05 -30.40
N LEU A 398 -8.45 -19.73 -29.43
CA LEU A 398 -7.25 -19.32 -28.72
C LEU A 398 -6.01 -19.84 -29.43
N GLY A 399 -5.01 -18.96 -29.62
CA GLY A 399 -3.68 -19.37 -30.01
C GLY A 399 -2.92 -20.04 -28.86
N PRO A 400 -1.75 -20.65 -29.13
CA PRO A 400 -0.96 -21.32 -28.10
C PRO A 400 -0.52 -20.41 -26.95
N VAL A 401 -0.26 -19.13 -27.20
CA VAL A 401 0.13 -18.15 -26.17
C VAL A 401 -1.08 -17.74 -25.33
N GLU A 402 -2.25 -17.59 -25.95
CA GLU A 402 -3.50 -17.29 -25.26
C GLU A 402 -3.93 -18.44 -24.33
N VAL A 403 -3.70 -19.70 -24.71
CA VAL A 403 -3.91 -20.86 -23.83
C VAL A 403 -3.00 -20.84 -22.61
N GLN A 404 -1.75 -20.40 -22.75
CA GLN A 404 -0.83 -20.23 -21.61
C GLN A 404 -1.30 -19.11 -20.67
N TRP A 405 -1.80 -17.99 -21.21
CA TRP A 405 -2.41 -16.94 -20.39
C TRP A 405 -3.70 -17.38 -19.71
N LEU A 406 -4.53 -18.18 -20.39
CA LEU A 406 -5.71 -18.80 -19.81
C LEU A 406 -5.33 -19.65 -18.60
N GLN A 407 -4.27 -20.46 -18.70
CA GLN A 407 -3.77 -21.25 -17.58
C GLN A 407 -3.29 -20.36 -16.42
N VAL A 408 -2.52 -19.31 -16.70
CA VAL A 408 -2.04 -18.34 -15.69
C VAL A 408 -3.21 -17.78 -14.89
N LEU A 409 -4.29 -17.40 -15.57
CA LEU A 409 -5.52 -16.93 -14.93
C LEU A 409 -6.20 -18.05 -14.14
N ALA A 410 -6.40 -19.21 -14.76
CA ALA A 410 -7.13 -20.35 -14.19
C ALA A 410 -6.57 -20.83 -12.85
N GLU A 411 -5.25 -20.90 -12.73
CA GLU A 411 -4.54 -21.35 -11.54
C GLU A 411 -4.34 -20.24 -10.49
N GLY A 412 -4.88 -19.03 -10.70
CA GLY A 412 -4.83 -17.95 -9.72
C GLY A 412 -3.50 -17.19 -9.64
N TRP A 413 -2.55 -17.41 -10.56
CA TRP A 413 -1.27 -16.68 -10.56
C TRP A 413 -1.42 -15.16 -10.66
N ALA A 414 -2.55 -14.71 -11.23
CA ALA A 414 -2.89 -13.30 -11.38
C ALA A 414 -4.03 -12.83 -10.45
N THR A 415 -4.37 -13.60 -9.41
CA THR A 415 -5.36 -13.21 -8.39
C THR A 415 -5.12 -11.78 -7.91
N PRO A 416 -6.13 -10.89 -7.88
CA PRO A 416 -7.57 -11.20 -7.90
C PRO A 416 -8.25 -11.07 -9.28
N LEU A 417 -7.52 -11.14 -10.40
CA LEU A 417 -8.18 -11.04 -11.71
C LEU A 417 -9.20 -12.19 -11.90
N PRO A 418 -10.47 -11.89 -12.24
CA PRO A 418 -11.50 -12.90 -12.48
C PRO A 418 -11.43 -13.46 -13.91
N GLY A 419 -10.54 -12.95 -14.75
CA GLY A 419 -10.38 -13.35 -16.14
C GLY A 419 -9.47 -12.40 -16.91
N PHE A 420 -9.59 -12.40 -18.24
CA PHE A 420 -8.85 -11.45 -19.08
C PHE A 420 -9.24 -10.01 -18.73
N MET A 421 -8.25 -9.12 -18.66
CA MET A 421 -8.45 -7.75 -18.19
C MET A 421 -9.50 -7.02 -19.05
N ARG A 422 -10.45 -6.40 -18.35
CA ARG A 422 -11.29 -5.32 -18.87
C ARG A 422 -10.45 -4.04 -19.07
N GLU A 423 -10.95 -3.07 -19.83
CA GLU A 423 -10.26 -1.82 -20.19
C GLU A 423 -9.76 -1.08 -18.94
N ARG A 424 -10.57 -1.07 -17.88
CA ARG A 424 -10.20 -0.44 -16.61
C ARG A 424 -8.94 -1.06 -16.01
N GLN A 425 -8.89 -2.38 -15.87
CA GLN A 425 -7.74 -3.12 -15.35
C GLN A 425 -6.54 -3.01 -16.30
N TYR A 426 -6.78 -3.04 -17.60
CA TYR A 426 -5.75 -2.85 -18.63
C TYR A 426 -5.05 -1.50 -18.48
N LEU A 427 -5.82 -0.40 -18.37
CA LEU A 427 -5.28 0.94 -18.19
C LEU A 427 -4.56 1.07 -16.83
N GLN A 428 -5.12 0.52 -15.76
CA GLN A 428 -4.46 0.55 -14.45
C GLN A 428 -3.10 -0.17 -14.47
N ALA A 429 -3.04 -1.37 -15.06
CA ALA A 429 -1.81 -2.14 -15.21
C ALA A 429 -0.78 -1.40 -16.09
N LEU A 430 -1.23 -0.81 -17.20
CA LEU A 430 -0.35 -0.14 -18.16
C LEU A 430 0.23 1.19 -17.64
N HIS A 431 -0.52 1.93 -16.84
CA HIS A 431 -0.12 3.26 -16.35
C HIS A 431 0.51 3.24 -14.96
N PHE A 432 0.05 2.36 -14.08
CA PHE A 432 0.45 2.37 -12.66
C PHE A 432 1.23 1.11 -12.27
N GLY A 433 1.24 0.08 -13.13
CA GLY A 433 1.78 -1.24 -12.76
C GLY A 433 1.01 -1.87 -11.60
N GLN A 434 -0.25 -1.48 -11.40
CA GLN A 434 -1.08 -1.85 -10.26
C GLN A 434 -2.54 -2.04 -10.68
N LEU A 435 -3.28 -2.85 -9.93
CA LEU A 435 -4.74 -2.80 -9.89
C LEU A 435 -5.13 -1.96 -8.67
N LEU A 436 -5.92 -0.92 -8.89
CA LEU A 436 -6.32 0.03 -7.85
C LEU A 436 -7.69 -0.30 -7.27
N ASP A 437 -8.57 -0.87 -8.08
CA ASP A 437 -9.91 -1.30 -7.70
C ASP A 437 -10.45 -2.33 -8.71
N LEU A 438 -11.51 -3.03 -8.32
CA LEU A 438 -12.28 -3.88 -9.23
C LEU A 438 -13.67 -3.29 -9.55
N LYS A 439 -14.15 -2.32 -8.74
CA LYS A 439 -15.43 -1.55 -8.78
C LYS A 439 -16.75 -2.34 -8.95
N LYS A 440 -16.77 -3.43 -9.71
CA LYS A 440 -17.85 -4.41 -9.82
C LYS A 440 -17.50 -5.58 -8.90
N LYS A 441 -18.49 -6.15 -8.19
CA LYS A 441 -18.32 -7.43 -7.48
C LYS A 441 -17.90 -8.47 -8.52
N THR A 442 -16.71 -9.02 -8.35
CA THR A 442 -16.21 -10.10 -9.21
C THR A 442 -16.70 -11.42 -8.65
N VAL A 443 -17.49 -12.15 -9.42
CA VAL A 443 -18.07 -13.44 -9.02
C VAL A 443 -17.16 -14.55 -9.54
N PHE A 444 -16.59 -15.33 -8.63
CA PHE A 444 -15.76 -16.47 -8.97
C PHE A 444 -16.64 -17.69 -9.29
N PRO A 445 -16.14 -18.71 -10.02
CA PRO A 445 -16.89 -19.93 -10.26
C PRO A 445 -17.46 -20.52 -8.95
N GLY A 446 -18.76 -20.84 -8.94
CA GLY A 446 -19.48 -21.33 -7.76
C GLY A 446 -20.10 -20.25 -6.86
N GLU A 447 -19.78 -18.97 -7.05
CA GLU A 447 -20.37 -17.85 -6.30
C GLU A 447 -21.66 -17.32 -6.95
N LYS A 448 -22.54 -16.71 -6.14
CA LYS A 448 -23.72 -15.98 -6.62
C LYS A 448 -23.47 -14.47 -6.54
N ASP A 449 -23.87 -13.75 -7.58
CA ASP A 449 -24.03 -12.31 -7.49
C ASP A 449 -25.29 -12.00 -6.65
N ASP A 450 -25.09 -11.45 -5.47
CA ASP A 450 -26.15 -11.06 -4.53
C ASP A 450 -26.22 -9.53 -4.37
N GLY A 451 -25.46 -8.78 -5.17
CA GLY A 451 -25.35 -7.32 -5.05
C GLY A 451 -24.61 -6.83 -3.81
N ALA A 452 -24.03 -7.71 -2.99
CA ALA A 452 -23.18 -7.32 -1.86
C ALA A 452 -21.79 -6.87 -2.34
N GLU A 453 -21.14 -5.99 -1.58
CA GLU A 453 -19.72 -5.68 -1.79
C GLU A 453 -18.89 -6.96 -1.67
N ASP A 454 -17.85 -7.13 -2.51
CA ASP A 454 -16.91 -8.24 -2.36
C ASP A 454 -16.40 -8.21 -0.91
N PRO A 455 -16.45 -9.31 -0.15
CA PRO A 455 -15.94 -9.34 1.23
C PRO A 455 -14.46 -8.94 1.32
N TRP A 456 -13.75 -8.96 0.18
CA TRP A 456 -12.43 -8.41 -0.04
C TRP A 456 -12.49 -7.18 -0.97
N PRO A 457 -12.95 -6.00 -0.50
CA PRO A 457 -12.67 -4.77 -1.22
C PRO A 457 -11.14 -4.66 -1.32
N MET A 458 -10.61 -4.27 -2.47
CA MET A 458 -9.17 -3.98 -2.61
C MET A 458 -8.85 -2.75 -1.74
N ASP A 459 -8.63 -2.98 -0.46
CA ASP A 459 -8.30 -1.96 0.54
C ASP A 459 -6.95 -1.30 0.21
N GLU A 460 -6.08 -2.01 -0.53
CA GLU A 460 -4.80 -1.53 -1.02
C GLU A 460 -4.57 -1.94 -2.49
N PRO A 461 -3.85 -1.11 -3.27
CA PRO A 461 -3.43 -1.45 -4.63
C PRO A 461 -2.59 -2.73 -4.73
N VAL A 462 -2.92 -3.60 -5.68
CA VAL A 462 -2.20 -4.85 -5.94
C VAL A 462 -1.21 -4.66 -7.09
N ASN A 463 0.04 -5.11 -6.94
CA ASN A 463 1.06 -5.00 -8.00
C ASN A 463 0.67 -5.80 -9.25
N GLN A 464 0.41 -5.18 -10.40
CA GLN A 464 0.10 -5.82 -11.69
C GLN A 464 0.85 -5.10 -12.81
N SER A 465 2.12 -5.45 -13.00
CA SER A 465 3.00 -4.71 -13.91
C SER A 465 2.84 -5.05 -15.39
N ILE A 466 2.10 -6.12 -15.73
CA ILE A 466 1.88 -6.53 -17.11
C ILE A 466 0.39 -6.66 -17.44
N PRO A 467 -0.05 -6.28 -18.66
CA PRO A 467 -1.37 -6.62 -19.18
C PRO A 467 -1.55 -8.12 -19.42
N ILE A 468 -2.67 -8.70 -18.99
CA ILE A 468 -3.12 -10.05 -19.33
C ILE A 468 -4.45 -9.92 -20.10
N VAL A 469 -4.36 -9.90 -21.42
CA VAL A 469 -5.47 -9.59 -22.34
C VAL A 469 -5.62 -10.67 -23.40
N LEU A 470 -6.81 -10.79 -23.98
CA LEU A 470 -7.11 -11.64 -25.12
C LEU A 470 -7.32 -10.76 -26.38
N PRO A 471 -6.33 -10.63 -27.28
CA PRO A 471 -6.50 -9.88 -28.51
C PRO A 471 -7.46 -10.57 -29.47
N ILE A 472 -8.32 -9.81 -30.15
CA ILE A 472 -9.23 -10.30 -31.19
C ILE A 472 -9.13 -9.46 -32.47
N THR A 473 -9.38 -10.08 -33.61
CA THR A 473 -9.38 -9.41 -34.93
C THR A 473 -10.61 -8.53 -35.14
N ASP A 474 -10.61 -7.72 -36.20
CA ASP A 474 -11.79 -6.95 -36.60
C ASP A 474 -12.98 -7.88 -36.93
N GLU A 475 -12.74 -8.99 -37.62
CA GLU A 475 -13.78 -9.96 -37.98
C GLU A 475 -14.36 -10.65 -36.73
N GLN A 476 -13.51 -11.00 -35.77
CA GLN A 476 -13.95 -11.56 -34.50
C GLN A 476 -14.79 -10.55 -33.73
N LYS A 477 -14.34 -9.29 -33.64
CA LYS A 477 -15.13 -8.22 -33.01
C LYS A 477 -16.49 -8.05 -33.68
N GLU A 478 -16.54 -7.95 -35.00
CA GLU A 478 -17.79 -7.79 -35.76
C GLU A 478 -18.74 -8.97 -35.54
N SER A 479 -18.22 -10.19 -35.48
CA SER A 479 -19.02 -11.39 -35.23
C SER A 479 -19.57 -11.45 -33.80
N LEU A 480 -18.81 -10.96 -32.82
CA LEU A 480 -19.19 -10.94 -31.41
C LEU A 480 -20.15 -9.78 -31.11
N CYS A 481 -19.89 -8.57 -31.62
CA CYS A 481 -20.59 -7.34 -31.23
C CYS A 481 -21.77 -7.02 -32.16
N LYS A 482 -22.82 -7.87 -32.18
CA LYS A 482 -24.06 -7.53 -32.90
C LYS A 482 -24.80 -6.41 -32.14
N ASP A 483 -25.22 -5.38 -32.87
CA ASP A 483 -25.93 -4.22 -32.31
C ASP A 483 -25.18 -3.48 -31.17
N ALA A 484 -23.84 -3.54 -31.19
CA ALA A 484 -22.94 -2.97 -30.17
C ALA A 484 -23.03 -3.62 -28.77
N GLU A 485 -23.66 -4.79 -28.66
CA GLU A 485 -23.69 -5.57 -27.42
C GLU A 485 -22.77 -6.80 -27.52
N VAL A 486 -22.00 -7.04 -26.46
CA VAL A 486 -21.18 -8.26 -26.34
C VAL A 486 -22.05 -9.38 -25.74
N PRO A 487 -22.04 -10.59 -26.31
CA PRO A 487 -22.78 -11.72 -25.79
C PRO A 487 -22.45 -11.97 -24.31
N SER A 488 -23.46 -12.30 -23.52
CA SER A 488 -23.27 -12.59 -22.09
C SER A 488 -22.37 -13.80 -21.83
N ARG A 489 -22.23 -14.71 -22.80
CA ARG A 489 -21.34 -15.88 -22.74
C ARG A 489 -20.69 -16.15 -24.09
N ILE A 490 -19.38 -16.37 -24.06
CA ILE A 490 -18.54 -16.68 -25.23
C ILE A 490 -17.72 -17.93 -24.90
N ALA A 491 -17.74 -18.93 -25.77
CA ALA A 491 -16.92 -20.11 -25.61
C ALA A 491 -15.50 -19.85 -26.14
N LEU A 492 -14.49 -20.15 -25.32
CA LEU A 492 -13.08 -20.08 -25.70
C LEU A 492 -12.59 -21.48 -26.09
N THR A 493 -12.14 -21.64 -27.33
CA THR A 493 -11.75 -22.94 -27.90
C THR A 493 -10.27 -23.02 -28.23
N HIS A 494 -9.71 -24.22 -28.22
CA HIS A 494 -8.39 -24.50 -28.78
C HIS A 494 -8.37 -25.88 -29.40
N ASN A 495 -8.02 -26.00 -30.68
CA ASN A 495 -8.10 -27.24 -31.45
C ASN A 495 -9.50 -27.91 -31.32
N ASP A 496 -10.56 -27.11 -31.51
CA ASP A 496 -11.97 -27.50 -31.39
C ASP A 496 -12.46 -27.91 -29.99
N ALA A 497 -11.58 -28.00 -28.98
CA ALA A 497 -11.96 -28.25 -27.60
C ALA A 497 -12.37 -26.95 -26.89
N VAL A 498 -13.50 -26.97 -26.16
CA VAL A 498 -13.93 -25.83 -25.34
C VAL A 498 -13.16 -25.85 -24.02
N LEU A 499 -12.29 -24.87 -23.80
CA LEU A 499 -11.47 -24.80 -22.60
C LEU A 499 -12.11 -23.97 -21.49
N ALA A 500 -12.81 -22.89 -21.87
CA ALA A 500 -13.41 -21.95 -20.92
C ALA A 500 -14.63 -21.25 -21.51
N VAL A 501 -15.45 -20.67 -20.64
CA VAL A 501 -16.52 -19.73 -20.99
C VAL A 501 -16.17 -18.37 -20.42
N LEU A 502 -16.14 -17.34 -21.28
CA LEU A 502 -16.02 -15.95 -20.87
C LEU A 502 -17.42 -15.37 -20.68
N CYS A 503 -17.67 -14.81 -19.50
CA CYS A 503 -18.94 -14.22 -19.07
C CYS A 503 -18.84 -12.69 -18.98
N ASP A 504 -19.97 -12.02 -19.24
CA ASP A 504 -20.12 -10.56 -19.15
C ASP A 504 -18.98 -9.82 -19.87
N GLY A 505 -18.71 -10.21 -21.12
CA GLY A 505 -17.57 -9.71 -21.88
C GLY A 505 -17.68 -8.22 -22.23
N GLU A 506 -16.53 -7.60 -22.48
CA GLU A 506 -16.42 -6.29 -23.08
C GLU A 506 -15.31 -6.28 -24.14
N VAL A 507 -15.47 -5.45 -25.17
CA VAL A 507 -14.46 -5.28 -26.23
C VAL A 507 -13.96 -3.85 -26.23
N PHE A 508 -12.65 -3.67 -26.16
CA PHE A 508 -12.00 -2.35 -26.15
C PHE A 508 -10.80 -2.29 -27.10
N ALA A 509 -10.34 -1.08 -27.43
CA ALA A 509 -9.25 -0.87 -28.37
C ALA A 509 -7.90 -1.28 -27.75
N HIS A 510 -7.12 -2.11 -28.46
CA HIS A 510 -5.85 -2.62 -27.95
C HIS A 510 -4.73 -1.57 -27.95
N ARG A 511 -4.76 -0.61 -28.89
CA ARG A 511 -3.74 0.45 -29.05
C ARG A 511 -2.30 -0.08 -28.94
N ARG A 512 -1.99 -1.05 -29.82
CA ARG A 512 -0.75 -1.85 -29.79
C ARG A 512 0.54 -1.03 -29.66
N GLU A 513 0.65 0.10 -30.36
CA GLU A 513 1.83 0.99 -30.29
C GLU A 513 2.01 1.60 -28.89
N GLU A 514 0.93 2.12 -28.30
CA GLU A 514 0.93 2.65 -26.94
C GLU A 514 1.27 1.54 -25.92
N ARG A 515 0.68 0.34 -26.10
CA ARG A 515 0.98 -0.81 -25.26
C ARG A 515 2.46 -1.14 -25.27
N VAL A 516 3.07 -1.29 -26.45
CA VAL A 516 4.48 -1.70 -26.54
C VAL A 516 5.42 -0.63 -25.97
N ALA A 517 5.13 0.65 -26.23
CA ALA A 517 5.91 1.76 -25.71
C ALA A 517 5.91 1.79 -24.17
N ARG A 518 4.76 1.56 -23.53
CA ARG A 518 4.65 1.57 -22.06
C ARG A 518 5.16 0.28 -21.42
N GLN A 519 4.84 -0.87 -22.01
CA GLN A 519 5.18 -2.17 -21.42
C GLN A 519 6.67 -2.51 -21.55
N PHE A 520 7.30 -2.18 -22.69
CA PHE A 520 8.68 -2.56 -23.01
C PHE A 520 9.66 -1.38 -23.05
N ALA A 521 9.19 -0.13 -23.02
CA ALA A 521 10.01 1.07 -23.31
C ALA A 521 10.79 0.95 -24.64
N PHE A 522 10.29 0.13 -25.56
CA PHE A 522 10.91 -0.22 -26.83
C PHE A 522 9.84 -0.70 -27.81
N SER A 523 9.93 -0.28 -29.08
CA SER A 523 8.88 -0.54 -30.09
C SER A 523 9.39 -1.23 -31.36
N ASP A 524 10.66 -1.64 -31.40
CA ASP A 524 11.21 -2.36 -32.54
C ASP A 524 10.70 -3.81 -32.59
N PRO A 525 10.11 -4.27 -33.72
CA PRO A 525 9.58 -5.62 -33.86
C PRO A 525 10.65 -6.73 -33.85
N ARG A 526 11.96 -6.41 -33.92
CA ARG A 526 13.03 -7.40 -33.66
C ARG A 526 13.02 -7.90 -32.22
N HIS A 527 12.40 -7.15 -31.30
CA HIS A 527 12.07 -7.67 -29.98
C HIS A 527 10.87 -8.63 -30.09
N PRO A 528 10.99 -9.92 -29.73
CA PRO A 528 10.06 -10.94 -30.20
C PRO A 528 8.66 -10.84 -29.54
N ALA A 529 8.56 -10.39 -28.28
CA ALA A 529 7.26 -10.11 -27.67
C ALA A 529 6.63 -8.80 -28.18
N VAL A 530 7.44 -7.85 -28.66
CA VAL A 530 6.93 -6.61 -29.29
C VAL A 530 6.33 -6.97 -30.65
N ALA A 531 7.02 -7.79 -31.45
CA ALA A 531 6.46 -8.35 -32.68
C ALA A 531 5.11 -9.03 -32.44
N GLN A 532 5.01 -9.91 -31.43
CA GLN A 532 3.74 -10.59 -31.12
C GLN A 532 2.60 -9.61 -30.83
N VAL A 533 2.85 -8.58 -30.00
CA VAL A 533 1.83 -7.57 -29.69
C VAL A 533 1.47 -6.76 -30.95
N LEU A 534 2.45 -6.30 -31.72
CA LEU A 534 2.21 -5.52 -32.94
C LEU A 534 1.48 -6.33 -34.02
N SER A 535 1.69 -7.65 -34.10
CA SER A 535 0.99 -8.54 -35.03
C SER A 535 -0.38 -9.01 -34.55
N SER A 536 -0.69 -8.87 -33.26
CA SER A 536 -1.97 -9.30 -32.69
C SER A 536 -3.15 -8.42 -33.14
N GLY A 537 -4.38 -8.85 -32.86
CA GLY A 537 -5.60 -8.12 -33.20
C GLY A 537 -5.69 -6.70 -32.61
N PRO A 538 -6.40 -5.77 -33.26
CA PRO A 538 -6.51 -4.38 -32.83
C PRO A 538 -7.47 -4.16 -31.66
N TRP A 539 -8.18 -5.19 -31.22
CA TRP A 539 -9.13 -5.16 -30.09
C TRP A 539 -8.73 -6.16 -29.01
N CYS A 540 -9.22 -5.95 -27.80
CA CYS A 540 -9.11 -6.89 -26.69
C CYS A 540 -10.50 -7.27 -26.18
N LEU A 541 -10.68 -8.56 -25.85
CA LEU A 541 -11.87 -9.10 -25.19
C LEU A 541 -11.55 -9.33 -23.71
N GLY A 542 -12.17 -8.53 -22.83
CA GLY A 542 -12.09 -8.67 -21.38
C GLY A 542 -13.36 -9.30 -20.80
N GLY A 543 -13.28 -9.95 -19.66
CA GLY A 543 -14.44 -10.59 -19.04
C GLY A 543 -14.08 -11.59 -17.95
N ASP A 544 -15.11 -12.15 -17.32
CA ASP A 544 -14.97 -13.07 -16.19
C ASP A 544 -14.87 -14.50 -16.75
N LEU A 545 -13.95 -15.32 -16.26
CA LEU A 545 -13.69 -16.66 -16.80
C LEU A 545 -14.27 -17.77 -15.94
N LYS A 546 -14.87 -18.75 -16.62
CA LYS A 546 -15.19 -20.08 -16.07
C LYS A 546 -14.40 -21.12 -16.85
N VAL A 547 -13.33 -21.62 -16.27
CA VAL A 547 -12.42 -22.59 -16.91
C VAL A 547 -12.94 -24.00 -16.63
N LEU A 548 -13.19 -24.75 -17.69
CA LEU A 548 -13.92 -26.02 -17.61
C LEU A 548 -12.99 -27.19 -17.26
N GLU A 549 -11.73 -27.13 -17.71
CA GLU A 549 -10.75 -28.19 -17.49
C GLU A 549 -9.39 -27.61 -17.11
N ARG A 550 -8.60 -28.36 -16.32
CA ARG A 550 -7.19 -28.01 -16.08
C ARG A 550 -6.44 -28.08 -17.40
N VAL A 551 -5.68 -27.03 -17.72
CA VAL A 551 -4.91 -26.95 -18.97
C VAL A 551 -3.72 -27.91 -18.91
N THR A 552 -3.76 -28.96 -19.75
CA THR A 552 -2.67 -29.92 -19.93
C THR A 552 -2.02 -29.76 -21.30
N PHE A 553 -0.69 -29.87 -21.35
CA PHE A 553 0.07 -29.73 -22.61
C PHE A 553 0.45 -31.08 -23.22
N HIS A 554 0.30 -32.17 -22.46
CA HIS A 554 0.63 -33.54 -22.88
C HIS A 554 2.08 -33.69 -23.37
N ASP A 555 2.98 -32.89 -22.80
CA ASP A 555 4.41 -32.87 -23.13
C ASP A 555 5.27 -33.70 -22.15
N GLY A 556 4.61 -34.39 -21.21
CA GLY A 556 5.26 -35.19 -20.16
C GLY A 556 5.81 -34.37 -18.99
N LEU A 557 5.47 -33.07 -18.89
CA LEU A 557 5.95 -32.17 -17.84
C LEU A 557 4.85 -31.68 -16.89
N ASP A 558 3.59 -32.09 -17.12
CA ASP A 558 2.43 -31.63 -16.35
C ASP A 558 2.52 -31.95 -14.84
N GLU A 559 3.24 -33.01 -14.44
CA GLU A 559 3.43 -33.42 -13.03
C GLU A 559 4.31 -32.49 -12.19
N PHE A 560 5.07 -31.59 -12.82
CA PHE A 560 6.02 -30.70 -12.16
C PHE A 560 5.41 -29.32 -11.84
N ARG A 561 4.13 -29.18 -11.51
CA ARG A 561 3.49 -27.87 -11.21
C ARG A 561 3.05 -27.84 -9.72
N ALA A 562 3.75 -27.10 -8.84
CA ALA A 562 3.65 -27.19 -7.36
C ALA A 562 4.14 -25.91 -6.61
N ASP A 563 3.84 -25.82 -5.29
CA ASP A 563 4.10 -24.65 -4.40
C ASP A 563 5.37 -24.79 -3.51
N ALA A 564 6.14 -23.70 -3.23
CA ALA A 564 7.26 -23.69 -2.25
C ALA A 564 7.82 -22.29 -1.86
N VAL A 565 8.65 -22.23 -0.79
CA VAL A 565 9.07 -21.02 -0.04
C VAL A 565 10.55 -20.60 -0.23
N PHE A 566 10.72 -19.57 -1.07
CA PHE A 566 11.92 -18.89 -1.61
C PHE A 566 12.26 -19.34 -3.03
N VAL A 567 12.22 -18.40 -3.98
CA VAL A 567 12.20 -18.71 -5.42
C VAL A 567 13.44 -18.19 -6.13
N PHE A 568 13.92 -18.99 -7.08
CA PHE A 568 14.84 -18.52 -8.10
C PHE A 568 14.14 -18.64 -9.46
N GLN A 569 13.78 -17.49 -10.05
CA GLN A 569 13.24 -17.42 -11.41
C GLN A 569 14.36 -17.65 -12.42
N LEU A 570 14.14 -18.54 -13.40
CA LEU A 570 15.07 -18.75 -14.50
C LEU A 570 14.37 -19.09 -15.81
N ARG A 571 14.97 -18.67 -16.92
CA ARG A 571 14.66 -19.16 -18.28
C ARG A 571 15.84 -19.89 -18.94
N ASN A 572 17.01 -19.88 -18.30
CA ASN A 572 18.27 -20.40 -18.82
C ASN A 572 18.71 -21.68 -18.08
N PRO A 573 19.58 -22.52 -18.69
CA PRO A 573 20.21 -23.63 -17.97
C PRO A 573 20.94 -23.19 -16.69
N ILE A 574 20.96 -24.07 -15.67
CA ILE A 574 21.60 -23.79 -14.38
C ILE A 574 23.10 -24.08 -14.46
N HIS A 575 23.93 -23.08 -14.23
CA HIS A 575 25.35 -23.26 -13.94
C HIS A 575 25.62 -23.05 -12.43
N ASN A 576 26.83 -23.39 -11.97
CA ASN A 576 27.18 -23.34 -10.54
C ASN A 576 27.16 -21.92 -9.96
N GLY A 577 27.21 -20.88 -10.80
CA GLY A 577 26.90 -19.51 -10.39
C GLY A 577 25.48 -19.38 -9.82
N HIS A 578 24.44 -19.84 -10.54
CA HIS A 578 23.07 -19.83 -10.02
C HIS A 578 22.95 -20.72 -8.77
N ALA A 579 23.62 -21.88 -8.74
CA ALA A 579 23.61 -22.75 -7.57
C ALA A 579 24.24 -22.10 -6.33
N LEU A 580 25.36 -21.38 -6.49
CA LEU A 580 26.00 -20.62 -5.41
C LEU A 580 25.02 -19.59 -4.83
N LEU A 581 24.29 -18.91 -5.71
CA LEU A 581 23.29 -17.92 -5.31
C LEU A 581 22.14 -18.54 -4.51
N MET A 582 21.60 -19.66 -4.97
CA MET A 582 20.53 -20.39 -4.27
C MET A 582 21.00 -20.92 -2.90
N LYS A 583 22.24 -21.41 -2.81
CA LYS A 583 22.85 -21.88 -1.55
C LYS A 583 23.12 -20.76 -0.56
N ASP A 584 23.72 -19.65 -1.00
CA ASP A 584 23.98 -18.47 -0.16
C ASP A 584 22.67 -17.88 0.41
N THR A 585 21.60 -17.84 -0.41
CA THR A 585 20.27 -17.44 0.07
C THR A 585 19.76 -18.38 1.15
N ARG A 586 19.85 -19.70 0.94
CA ARG A 586 19.47 -20.68 1.97
C ARG A 586 20.27 -20.48 3.26
N GLU A 587 21.58 -20.32 3.18
CA GLU A 587 22.46 -20.12 4.35
C GLU A 587 22.08 -18.86 5.14
N LYS A 588 21.71 -17.77 4.46
CA LYS A 588 21.19 -16.56 5.11
C LYS A 588 19.84 -16.81 5.77
N LEU A 589 18.93 -17.49 5.08
CA LEU A 589 17.60 -17.80 5.60
C LEU A 589 17.65 -18.78 6.78
N LEU A 590 18.61 -19.71 6.83
CA LEU A 590 18.81 -20.62 7.96
C LEU A 590 19.15 -19.91 9.28
N LYS A 591 19.62 -18.65 9.23
CA LYS A 591 19.81 -17.82 10.44
C LYS A 591 18.48 -17.34 11.04
N LYS A 592 17.41 -17.32 10.24
CA LYS A 592 16.08 -16.81 10.62
C LYS A 592 15.01 -17.90 10.65
N TYR A 593 15.12 -18.91 9.80
CA TYR A 593 14.11 -19.94 9.57
C TYR A 593 14.71 -21.34 9.75
N ARG A 594 13.93 -22.26 10.34
CA ARG A 594 14.39 -23.63 10.65
C ARG A 594 14.60 -24.48 9.39
N ASN A 595 13.76 -24.33 8.37
CA ASN A 595 13.86 -25.11 7.13
C ASN A 595 13.36 -24.31 5.90
N PRO A 596 14.19 -23.41 5.33
CA PRO A 596 13.87 -22.75 4.05
C PRO A 596 13.66 -23.78 2.93
N MET A 597 12.87 -23.54 1.88
CA MET A 597 12.63 -24.52 0.79
C MET A 597 12.76 -23.87 -0.59
N LEU A 598 13.75 -24.23 -1.39
CA LEU A 598 13.91 -23.64 -2.71
C LEU A 598 12.77 -24.08 -3.64
N LEU A 599 12.00 -23.12 -4.15
CA LEU A 599 11.19 -23.26 -5.36
C LEU A 599 12.08 -22.97 -6.58
N LEU A 600 12.63 -24.02 -7.18
CA LEU A 600 13.34 -23.91 -8.45
C LEU A 600 12.30 -23.86 -9.57
N HIS A 601 12.08 -22.66 -10.11
CA HIS A 601 10.87 -22.36 -10.88
C HIS A 601 11.15 -21.91 -12.33
N PRO A 602 11.68 -22.79 -13.21
CA PRO A 602 11.84 -22.46 -14.62
C PRO A 602 10.53 -22.00 -15.27
N LEU A 603 10.63 -20.94 -16.07
CA LEU A 603 9.53 -20.50 -16.93
C LEU A 603 9.30 -21.53 -18.05
N GLY A 604 8.05 -21.91 -18.27
CA GLY A 604 7.62 -22.92 -19.24
C GLY A 604 6.64 -22.48 -20.30
N GLY A 605 6.10 -21.26 -20.22
CA GLY A 605 5.37 -20.66 -21.33
C GLY A 605 6.30 -20.33 -22.51
N TRP A 606 5.77 -19.59 -23.49
CA TRP A 606 6.52 -19.20 -24.69
C TRP A 606 7.86 -18.51 -24.35
N THR A 607 8.91 -18.90 -25.08
CA THR A 607 10.26 -18.28 -25.05
C THR A 607 10.75 -18.09 -26.48
N LYS A 608 11.65 -17.13 -26.71
CA LYS A 608 12.22 -16.86 -28.04
C LYS A 608 13.02 -18.05 -28.59
N ASP A 609 13.16 -18.11 -29.91
CA ASP A 609 13.67 -19.27 -30.64
C ASP A 609 15.11 -19.68 -30.31
N ASP A 610 15.97 -18.74 -29.90
CA ASP A 610 17.37 -19.02 -29.55
C ASP A 610 17.60 -19.41 -28.08
N ASP A 611 16.54 -19.41 -27.26
CA ASP A 611 16.58 -19.94 -25.90
C ASP A 611 16.55 -21.49 -25.91
N VAL A 612 17.10 -22.09 -24.85
CA VAL A 612 17.10 -23.56 -24.72
C VAL A 612 15.66 -24.05 -24.46
N PRO A 613 15.13 -25.01 -25.25
CA PRO A 613 13.77 -25.51 -25.09
C PRO A 613 13.49 -26.05 -23.69
N LEU A 614 12.26 -25.90 -23.21
CA LEU A 614 11.84 -26.30 -21.86
C LEU A 614 12.22 -27.75 -21.53
N ALA A 615 11.91 -28.71 -22.40
CA ALA A 615 12.23 -30.12 -22.19
C ALA A 615 13.74 -30.40 -22.02
N VAL A 616 14.61 -29.60 -22.64
CA VAL A 616 16.07 -29.70 -22.46
C VAL A 616 16.47 -29.08 -21.13
N ARG A 617 15.90 -27.93 -20.76
CA ARG A 617 16.14 -27.27 -19.46
C ARG A 617 15.70 -28.15 -18.30
N MET A 618 14.52 -28.77 -18.36
CA MET A 618 14.01 -29.66 -17.31
C MET A 618 14.95 -30.85 -17.08
N ARG A 619 15.37 -31.54 -18.13
CA ARG A 619 16.38 -32.61 -18.02
C ARG A 619 17.70 -32.11 -17.43
N GLN A 620 18.14 -30.92 -17.84
CA GLN A 620 19.36 -30.29 -17.31
C GLN A 620 19.23 -29.94 -15.82
N HIS A 621 18.08 -29.44 -15.36
CA HIS A 621 17.83 -29.12 -13.97
C HIS A 621 17.73 -30.36 -13.10
N GLN A 622 17.04 -31.41 -13.58
CA GLN A 622 17.00 -32.72 -12.93
C GLN A 622 18.42 -33.30 -12.76
N ALA A 623 19.28 -33.16 -13.77
CA ALA A 623 20.69 -33.57 -13.68
C ALA A 623 21.48 -32.77 -12.63
N VAL A 624 21.26 -31.46 -12.52
CA VAL A 624 21.86 -30.60 -11.48
C VAL A 624 21.45 -31.06 -10.07
N ILE A 625 20.18 -31.43 -9.88
CA ILE A 625 19.68 -31.94 -8.59
C ILE A 625 20.24 -33.35 -8.31
N ALA A 626 20.25 -34.23 -9.31
CA ALA A 626 20.76 -35.60 -9.19
C ALA A 626 22.25 -35.66 -8.82
N GLU A 627 23.05 -34.70 -9.30
CA GLU A 627 24.47 -34.56 -8.94
C GLU A 627 24.72 -33.88 -7.58
N GLY A 628 23.65 -33.51 -6.84
CA GLY A 628 23.77 -32.85 -5.53
C GLY A 628 24.31 -31.41 -5.62
N VAL A 629 24.34 -30.81 -6.81
CA VAL A 629 24.65 -29.38 -6.95
C VAL A 629 23.55 -28.55 -6.30
N LEU A 630 22.29 -28.97 -6.41
CA LEU A 630 21.20 -28.55 -5.55
C LEU A 630 20.69 -29.77 -4.80
N ASP A 631 20.43 -29.62 -3.51
CA ASP A 631 20.04 -30.75 -2.67
C ASP A 631 18.53 -31.02 -2.86
N PRO A 632 18.13 -32.26 -3.21
CA PRO A 632 16.74 -32.60 -3.41
C PRO A 632 15.90 -32.52 -2.12
N SER A 633 16.51 -32.63 -0.93
CA SER A 633 15.78 -32.58 0.35
C SER A 633 15.15 -31.22 0.64
N TRP A 634 15.63 -30.16 -0.02
CA TRP A 634 15.11 -28.82 0.14
C TRP A 634 14.81 -28.09 -1.18
N THR A 635 14.73 -28.81 -2.29
CA THR A 635 14.45 -28.23 -3.62
C THR A 635 13.18 -28.81 -4.21
N VAL A 636 12.20 -27.96 -4.47
CA VAL A 636 11.00 -28.26 -5.26
C VAL A 636 11.24 -27.75 -6.67
N LEU A 637 11.28 -28.64 -7.66
CA LEU A 637 11.36 -28.28 -9.07
C LEU A 637 9.94 -28.14 -9.61
N SER A 638 9.59 -26.94 -10.08
CA SER A 638 8.29 -26.69 -10.69
C SER A 638 8.33 -25.81 -11.93
N ILE A 639 7.32 -25.87 -12.81
CA ILE A 639 7.23 -25.06 -14.03
C ILE A 639 6.26 -23.89 -13.83
N PHE A 640 6.74 -22.68 -14.09
CA PHE A 640 5.90 -21.48 -14.13
C PHE A 640 5.29 -21.30 -15.52
N PRO A 641 3.95 -21.32 -15.67
CA PRO A 641 3.32 -21.43 -16.99
C PRO A 641 3.32 -20.14 -17.82
N SER A 642 3.67 -19.00 -17.23
CA SER A 642 3.60 -17.71 -17.92
C SER A 642 4.52 -17.63 -19.15
N PRO A 643 4.07 -17.00 -20.25
CA PRO A 643 4.94 -16.60 -21.35
C PRO A 643 6.05 -15.63 -20.91
N MET A 644 7.24 -15.74 -21.48
CA MET A 644 8.35 -14.82 -21.26
C MET A 644 8.20 -13.60 -22.17
N LEU A 645 8.14 -12.40 -21.60
CA LEU A 645 7.95 -11.16 -22.38
C LEU A 645 9.27 -10.50 -22.76
N TYR A 646 10.34 -10.72 -22.00
CA TYR A 646 11.60 -10.00 -22.11
C TYR A 646 11.46 -8.49 -21.81
N ALA A 647 10.56 -8.13 -20.88
CA ALA A 647 10.23 -6.73 -20.57
C ALA A 647 10.99 -6.16 -19.34
N GLY A 648 12.13 -6.75 -18.98
CA GLY A 648 13.08 -6.16 -18.02
C GLY A 648 12.46 -5.78 -16.66
N PRO A 649 12.64 -4.54 -16.18
CA PRO A 649 12.10 -4.07 -14.91
C PRO A 649 10.56 -4.12 -14.78
N THR A 650 9.83 -4.08 -15.90
CA THR A 650 8.37 -4.24 -15.90
C THR A 650 7.99 -5.69 -15.64
N GLU A 651 8.64 -6.65 -16.29
CA GLU A 651 8.30 -8.07 -16.16
C GLU A 651 8.80 -8.72 -14.87
N VAL A 652 9.95 -8.28 -14.31
CA VAL A 652 10.46 -8.87 -13.07
C VAL A 652 9.48 -8.68 -11.89
N GLN A 653 8.69 -7.60 -11.89
CA GLN A 653 7.61 -7.38 -10.93
C GLN A 653 6.53 -8.47 -11.04
N TRP A 654 6.10 -8.80 -12.27
CA TRP A 654 5.18 -9.91 -12.52
C TRP A 654 5.76 -11.26 -12.04
N HIS A 655 7.03 -11.53 -12.37
CA HIS A 655 7.70 -12.75 -11.93
C HIS A 655 7.75 -12.87 -10.41
N ALA A 656 7.88 -11.75 -9.69
CA ALA A 656 7.89 -11.70 -8.24
C ALA A 656 6.48 -11.83 -7.64
N ARG A 657 5.52 -11.05 -8.14
CA ARG A 657 4.13 -11.05 -7.68
C ARG A 657 3.48 -12.42 -7.84
N ALA A 658 3.63 -13.06 -9.01
CA ALA A 658 3.07 -14.39 -9.25
C ALA A 658 3.57 -15.41 -8.21
N ARG A 659 4.77 -15.20 -7.65
CA ARG A 659 5.35 -16.12 -6.67
C ARG A 659 4.80 -15.92 -5.26
N ILE A 660 4.20 -14.77 -4.97
CA ILE A 660 3.41 -14.57 -3.75
C ILE A 660 2.24 -15.56 -3.72
N ALA A 661 1.58 -15.77 -4.86
CA ALA A 661 0.48 -16.74 -4.98
C ALA A 661 0.92 -18.19 -4.67
N ALA A 662 2.20 -18.54 -4.91
CA ALA A 662 2.80 -19.82 -4.53
C ALA A 662 3.37 -19.85 -3.09
N GLY A 663 3.02 -18.88 -2.25
CA GLY A 663 3.48 -18.80 -0.86
C GLY A 663 4.94 -18.36 -0.69
N VAL A 664 5.55 -17.72 -1.70
CA VAL A 664 6.95 -17.28 -1.62
C VAL A 664 7.05 -15.98 -0.79
N HIS A 665 7.91 -16.00 0.24
CA HIS A 665 8.20 -14.82 1.07
C HIS A 665 9.53 -14.14 0.76
N THR A 666 10.41 -14.80 0.00
CA THR A 666 11.71 -14.25 -0.36
C THR A 666 11.94 -14.44 -1.85
N TYR A 667 12.15 -13.33 -2.56
CA TYR A 667 12.36 -13.33 -4.00
C TYR A 667 13.78 -12.91 -4.31
N ILE A 668 14.41 -13.71 -5.12
CA ILE A 668 15.80 -13.55 -5.47
C ILE A 668 15.91 -12.86 -6.83
N VAL A 669 16.61 -11.71 -6.89
CA VAL A 669 16.72 -10.90 -8.12
C VAL A 669 18.17 -10.58 -8.47
N GLY A 670 18.50 -10.77 -9.76
CA GLY A 670 19.84 -10.55 -10.30
C GLY A 670 20.02 -9.34 -11.17
N ARG A 671 21.14 -9.35 -11.89
CA ARG A 671 21.48 -8.37 -12.92
C ARG A 671 20.64 -8.64 -14.17
N ASP A 672 20.10 -7.58 -14.75
CA ASP A 672 19.29 -7.60 -15.97
C ASP A 672 18.17 -8.67 -15.95
N PRO A 673 17.35 -8.72 -14.87
CA PRO A 673 16.30 -9.72 -14.76
C PRO A 673 15.26 -9.45 -15.86
N ALA A 674 14.79 -10.53 -16.49
CA ALA A 674 13.88 -10.46 -17.62
C ALA A 674 14.37 -9.62 -18.82
N GLY A 675 15.65 -9.30 -18.91
CA GLY A 675 16.20 -8.50 -20.01
C GLY A 675 16.43 -9.27 -21.30
N ILE A 676 16.77 -8.53 -22.36
CA ILE A 676 17.20 -9.00 -23.67
C ILE A 676 18.25 -8.04 -24.21
N GLN A 677 19.01 -8.47 -25.22
CA GLN A 677 20.00 -7.60 -25.86
C GLN A 677 19.32 -6.63 -26.84
N HIS A 678 19.82 -5.41 -26.92
CA HIS A 678 19.43 -4.44 -27.94
C HIS A 678 19.88 -4.97 -29.32
N PRO A 679 18.99 -4.99 -30.33
CA PRO A 679 19.27 -5.65 -31.60
C PRO A 679 20.43 -5.01 -32.38
N ASP A 680 20.61 -3.69 -32.31
CA ASP A 680 21.68 -3.00 -33.05
C ASP A 680 23.05 -3.03 -32.36
N THR A 681 23.10 -2.91 -31.03
CA THR A 681 24.36 -2.76 -30.29
C THR A 681 24.84 -4.06 -29.68
N GLY A 682 23.93 -5.02 -29.42
CA GLY A 682 24.21 -6.24 -28.66
C GLY A 682 24.39 -6.03 -27.15
N ASP A 683 24.28 -4.78 -26.67
CA ASP A 683 24.29 -4.44 -25.24
C ASP A 683 22.95 -4.79 -24.57
N PHE A 684 22.85 -4.61 -23.26
CA PHE A 684 21.57 -4.78 -22.54
C PHE A 684 20.53 -3.76 -23.03
N LEU A 685 19.31 -4.23 -23.33
CA LEU A 685 18.20 -3.34 -23.68
C LEU A 685 17.76 -2.48 -22.49
N TYR A 686 17.86 -3.03 -21.27
CA TYR A 686 17.53 -2.33 -20.03
C TYR A 686 18.79 -2.10 -19.21
N GLU A 687 18.78 -1.05 -18.37
CA GLU A 687 19.90 -0.83 -17.46
C GLU A 687 19.96 -2.01 -16.45
N PRO A 688 21.12 -2.69 -16.31
CA PRO A 688 21.15 -3.99 -15.63
C PRO A 688 20.81 -4.00 -14.12
N THR A 689 20.77 -2.85 -13.46
CA THR A 689 20.40 -2.70 -12.04
C THR A 689 18.94 -2.29 -11.84
N HIS A 690 18.27 -1.78 -12.89
CA HIS A 690 16.91 -1.25 -12.78
C HIS A 690 15.91 -2.29 -12.32
N GLY A 691 16.01 -3.55 -12.77
CA GLY A 691 15.08 -4.59 -12.34
C GLY A 691 15.06 -4.81 -10.81
N ALA A 692 16.23 -4.85 -10.17
CA ALA A 692 16.32 -4.97 -8.71
C ALA A 692 15.87 -3.68 -8.00
N LYS A 693 16.25 -2.50 -8.52
CA LYS A 693 15.86 -1.20 -7.94
C LYS A 693 14.36 -1.00 -7.98
N VAL A 694 13.72 -1.21 -9.14
CA VAL A 694 12.27 -1.09 -9.34
C VAL A 694 11.54 -2.07 -8.45
N LEU A 695 11.97 -3.34 -8.41
CA LEU A 695 11.33 -4.35 -7.57
C LEU A 695 11.39 -3.99 -6.06
N SER A 696 12.49 -3.41 -5.58
CA SER A 696 12.65 -3.01 -4.18
C SER A 696 11.72 -1.87 -3.72
N MET A 697 11.08 -1.19 -4.66
CA MET A 697 10.16 -0.07 -4.41
C MET A 697 8.80 -0.30 -5.04
N ALA A 698 8.56 -1.48 -5.60
CA ALA A 698 7.32 -1.81 -6.28
C ALA A 698 6.17 -1.88 -5.25
N PRO A 699 5.13 -1.06 -5.43
CA PRO A 699 3.99 -1.05 -4.51
C PRO A 699 3.21 -2.36 -4.65
N GLY A 700 2.65 -2.86 -3.54
CA GLY A 700 1.97 -4.16 -3.48
C GLY A 700 2.89 -5.38 -3.34
N LEU A 701 4.22 -5.18 -3.22
CA LEU A 701 5.21 -6.26 -2.99
C LEU A 701 5.96 -6.10 -1.66
N SER A 702 5.46 -5.29 -0.72
CA SER A 702 6.06 -5.03 0.59
C SER A 702 6.28 -6.29 1.44
N HIS A 703 5.42 -7.30 1.28
CA HIS A 703 5.51 -8.58 1.99
C HIS A 703 6.63 -9.50 1.45
N LEU A 704 7.19 -9.18 0.28
CA LEU A 704 8.22 -9.98 -0.36
C LEU A 704 9.60 -9.45 0.02
N HIS A 705 10.39 -10.27 0.72
CA HIS A 705 11.77 -9.91 1.01
C HIS A 705 12.62 -10.06 -0.27
N ILE A 706 12.94 -8.92 -0.88
CA ILE A 706 13.78 -8.88 -2.09
C ILE A 706 15.24 -9.04 -1.69
N LEU A 707 15.89 -10.08 -2.19
CA LEU A 707 17.31 -10.33 -2.02
C LEU A 707 18.07 -9.98 -3.31
N PRO A 708 18.66 -8.77 -3.40
CA PRO A 708 19.48 -8.40 -4.55
C PRO A 708 20.81 -9.16 -4.55
N PHE A 709 21.28 -9.53 -5.74
CA PHE A 709 22.51 -10.30 -5.89
C PHE A 709 23.81 -9.50 -5.97
N ARG A 710 24.87 -10.20 -5.55
CA ARG A 710 26.25 -9.95 -6.00
C ARG A 710 26.52 -10.84 -7.21
N VAL A 711 27.19 -10.29 -8.21
CA VAL A 711 27.55 -11.00 -9.44
C VAL A 711 28.40 -12.24 -9.10
N ALA A 712 28.11 -13.40 -9.67
CA ALA A 712 28.93 -14.61 -9.55
C ALA A 712 29.69 -14.88 -10.85
N ALA A 713 30.99 -15.19 -10.75
CA ALA A 713 31.86 -15.47 -11.88
C ALA A 713 32.83 -16.63 -11.55
N TYR A 714 33.46 -17.21 -12.57
CA TYR A 714 34.40 -18.32 -12.35
C TYR A 714 35.73 -17.79 -11.84
N ASP A 715 36.06 -18.08 -10.59
CA ASP A 715 37.33 -17.70 -9.98
C ASP A 715 38.42 -18.71 -10.35
N LYS A 716 39.35 -18.26 -11.19
CA LYS A 716 40.47 -19.06 -11.70
C LYS A 716 41.49 -19.40 -10.62
N LYS A 717 41.51 -18.68 -9.49
CA LYS A 717 42.53 -18.77 -8.43
C LYS A 717 42.00 -19.25 -7.08
N ALA A 718 40.71 -19.56 -6.99
CA ALA A 718 39.98 -19.79 -5.74
C ALA A 718 40.51 -20.93 -4.83
N ASN A 719 41.39 -21.81 -5.31
CA ASN A 719 42.02 -22.85 -4.50
C ASN A 719 43.52 -22.92 -4.81
N LYS A 720 44.36 -22.30 -3.97
CA LYS A 720 45.83 -22.46 -4.05
C LYS A 720 46.33 -23.85 -3.59
N THR A 721 45.44 -24.75 -3.16
CA THR A 721 45.84 -26.00 -2.48
C THR A 721 45.40 -27.30 -3.16
N PHE A 722 44.31 -27.36 -3.93
CA PHE A 722 43.92 -28.56 -4.67
C PHE A 722 43.17 -28.19 -5.96
N GLN A 723 43.44 -28.94 -7.03
CA GLN A 723 43.18 -28.64 -8.44
C GLN A 723 41.73 -28.24 -8.80
N ALA A 724 41.62 -27.32 -9.78
CA ALA A 724 40.45 -26.67 -10.39
C ALA A 724 39.87 -25.41 -9.69
N GLY A 725 39.54 -24.39 -10.50
CA GLY A 725 38.86 -23.16 -10.08
C GLY A 725 37.39 -23.41 -9.74
N LYS A 726 36.68 -22.41 -9.19
CA LYS A 726 35.28 -22.55 -8.77
C LYS A 726 34.46 -21.29 -9.01
N MET A 727 33.14 -21.40 -9.03
CA MET A 727 32.27 -20.22 -9.01
C MET A 727 32.36 -19.50 -7.66
N ALA A 728 32.56 -18.18 -7.69
CA ALA A 728 32.61 -17.32 -6.51
C ALA A 728 31.95 -15.97 -6.78
N PHE A 729 31.62 -15.23 -5.72
CA PHE A 729 31.16 -13.85 -5.84
C PHE A 729 32.27 -12.96 -6.41
N PHE A 730 31.94 -12.19 -7.44
CA PHE A 730 32.84 -11.28 -8.13
C PHE A 730 33.36 -10.21 -7.19
N ASP A 731 34.67 -9.99 -7.23
CA ASP A 731 35.38 -8.99 -6.45
C ASP A 731 36.13 -8.06 -7.40
N PRO A 732 35.69 -6.79 -7.52
CA PRO A 732 36.28 -5.82 -8.43
C PRO A 732 37.79 -5.61 -8.21
N SER A 733 38.29 -5.80 -6.98
CA SER A 733 39.71 -5.59 -6.64
C SER A 733 40.64 -6.61 -7.29
N ARG A 734 40.11 -7.76 -7.71
CA ARG A 734 40.85 -8.86 -8.35
C ARG A 734 40.16 -9.33 -9.62
N LYS A 735 39.64 -8.38 -10.42
CA LYS A 735 38.90 -8.61 -11.66
C LYS A 735 39.59 -9.60 -12.61
N GLU A 736 40.92 -9.52 -12.73
CA GLU A 736 41.78 -10.39 -13.55
C GLU A 736 41.64 -11.89 -13.21
N ASP A 737 41.25 -12.23 -11.98
CA ASP A 737 41.13 -13.60 -11.49
C ASP A 737 39.80 -14.25 -11.85
N PHE A 738 38.84 -13.46 -12.33
CA PHE A 738 37.51 -13.96 -12.70
C PHE A 738 37.36 -14.12 -14.21
N ASP A 739 36.71 -15.22 -14.61
CA ASP A 739 36.28 -15.48 -15.97
C ASP A 739 34.76 -15.44 -16.07
N PHE A 740 34.25 -14.63 -17.00
CA PHE A 740 32.83 -14.49 -17.30
C PHE A 740 32.49 -15.32 -18.54
N ILE A 741 31.86 -16.48 -18.32
CA ILE A 741 31.46 -17.38 -19.41
C ILE A 741 30.04 -17.00 -19.84
N SER A 742 29.93 -16.21 -20.90
CA SER A 742 28.65 -15.82 -21.49
C SER A 742 27.91 -17.01 -22.11
N GLY A 743 26.59 -16.88 -22.29
CA GLY A 743 25.77 -17.88 -23.00
C GLY A 743 26.30 -18.16 -24.41
N THR A 744 26.80 -17.14 -25.13
CA THR A 744 27.41 -17.30 -26.45
C THR A 744 28.70 -18.13 -26.40
N ARG A 745 29.58 -17.89 -25.42
CA ARG A 745 30.79 -18.70 -25.22
C ARG A 745 30.44 -20.13 -24.84
N MET A 746 29.46 -20.31 -23.95
CA MET A 746 28.93 -21.63 -23.57
C MET A 746 28.43 -22.41 -24.78
N ARG A 747 27.63 -21.78 -25.66
CA ARG A 747 27.16 -22.38 -26.93
C ARG A 747 28.32 -22.77 -27.84
N GLY A 748 29.32 -21.91 -27.98
CA GLY A 748 30.52 -22.20 -28.77
C GLY A 748 31.28 -23.42 -28.27
N LEU A 749 31.49 -23.53 -26.95
CA LEU A 749 32.11 -24.70 -26.32
C LEU A 749 31.29 -25.96 -26.61
N ALA A 750 29.98 -25.93 -26.38
CA ALA A 750 29.09 -27.06 -26.59
C ALA A 750 29.09 -27.56 -28.05
N ARG A 751 29.06 -26.65 -29.03
CA ARG A 751 29.11 -26.98 -30.47
C ARG A 751 30.45 -27.58 -30.91
N SER A 752 31.56 -27.05 -30.37
CA SER A 752 32.91 -27.56 -30.67
C SER A 752 33.24 -28.90 -30.00
N GLY A 753 32.40 -29.35 -29.05
CA GLY A 753 32.68 -30.52 -28.22
C GLY A 753 33.66 -30.25 -27.07
N SER A 754 34.07 -29.00 -26.85
CA SER A 754 34.89 -28.59 -25.71
C SER A 754 34.06 -28.51 -24.43
N THR A 755 34.69 -28.68 -23.27
CA THR A 755 34.06 -28.50 -21.96
C THR A 755 34.36 -27.10 -21.38
N PRO A 756 33.44 -26.51 -20.60
CA PRO A 756 33.78 -25.35 -19.79
C PRO A 756 34.78 -25.75 -18.69
N PRO A 757 35.43 -24.77 -18.03
CA PRO A 757 36.30 -25.05 -16.90
C PRO A 757 35.59 -25.88 -15.82
N ASP A 758 36.32 -26.84 -15.24
CA ASP A 758 35.82 -27.68 -14.15
C ASP A 758 35.28 -26.81 -13.00
N GLY A 759 34.10 -27.14 -12.49
CA GLY A 759 33.42 -26.36 -11.46
C GLY A 759 32.51 -25.23 -11.98
N PHE A 760 32.45 -24.98 -13.30
CA PHE A 760 31.47 -24.06 -13.89
C PHE A 760 30.04 -24.63 -13.90
N MET A 761 29.86 -25.90 -14.27
CA MET A 761 28.58 -26.59 -14.34
C MET A 761 28.76 -28.08 -14.03
N ALA A 762 27.74 -28.72 -13.44
CA ALA A 762 27.66 -30.16 -13.26
C ALA A 762 27.94 -30.93 -14.58
N PRO A 763 28.86 -31.92 -14.62
CA PRO A 763 29.20 -32.64 -15.84
C PRO A 763 28.04 -33.31 -16.60
N SER A 764 27.09 -33.96 -15.93
CA SER A 764 25.92 -34.56 -16.59
C SER A 764 24.95 -33.49 -17.09
N ALA A 765 24.83 -32.38 -16.37
CA ALA A 765 24.06 -31.23 -16.81
C ALA A 765 24.70 -30.56 -18.05
N TRP A 766 26.03 -30.46 -18.10
CA TRP A 766 26.78 -30.00 -19.28
C TRP A 766 26.59 -30.94 -20.46
N LYS A 767 26.64 -32.25 -20.24
CA LYS A 767 26.44 -33.26 -21.29
C LYS A 767 25.09 -33.09 -21.99
N ILE A 768 24.01 -32.87 -21.24
CA ILE A 768 22.66 -32.62 -21.79
C ILE A 768 22.65 -31.39 -22.72
N LEU A 769 23.30 -30.30 -22.30
CA LEU A 769 23.42 -29.09 -23.13
C LEU A 769 24.30 -29.33 -24.36
N ALA A 770 25.44 -30.00 -24.19
CA ALA A 770 26.34 -30.33 -25.29
C ALA A 770 25.66 -31.19 -26.35
N ASP A 771 24.89 -32.20 -25.93
CA ASP A 771 24.15 -33.08 -26.84
C ASP A 771 23.05 -32.31 -27.60
N TYR A 772 22.32 -31.42 -26.91
CA TYR A 772 21.35 -30.53 -27.55
C TYR A 772 22.02 -29.60 -28.58
N TYR A 773 23.07 -28.88 -28.21
CA TYR A 773 23.75 -27.95 -29.11
C TYR A 773 24.44 -28.66 -30.29
N LYS A 774 24.90 -29.89 -30.11
CA LYS A 774 25.39 -30.75 -31.20
C LYS A 774 24.25 -31.20 -32.12
N SER A 775 23.05 -31.49 -31.59
CA SER A 775 21.91 -31.91 -32.42
C SER A 775 21.42 -30.82 -33.36
N ILE A 776 21.50 -29.54 -32.93
CA ILE A 776 21.10 -28.41 -33.77
C ILE A 776 22.22 -27.95 -34.71
N ALA A 777 23.49 -28.26 -34.41
CA ALA A 777 24.62 -27.94 -35.30
C ALA A 777 24.81 -28.95 -36.45
N LYS A 778 24.12 -30.10 -36.38
CA LYS A 778 24.09 -31.12 -37.43
C LYS A 778 22.95 -30.94 -38.45
N LYS A 779 21.99 -30.06 -38.15
CA LYS A 779 20.97 -29.57 -39.08
C LYS A 779 21.48 -28.29 -39.71
#